data_AF-A0A953JX29-F1
#
_entry.id   AF-A0A953JX29-F1
#
_cell.length_a   1.000
_cell.length_b   1.000
_cell.length_c   1.000
_cell.angle_alpha   90.00
_cell.angle_beta   90.00
_cell.angle_gamma   90.00
#
_symmetry.space_group_name_H-M   'P 1'
#
loop_
_entity.id
_entity.type
_entity.pdbx_description
1 polymer ?
#
loop_
_entity_poly.entity_id
_entity_poly.type
_entity_poly.pdbx_seq_one_letter_code
_entity_poly.pdbx_strand_id
1 'polypeptide(L)'
;MNDNHRSPSELLLGKQLNARVPKADQERQRAEVEEILCRLQSQPGVILADEVGMGKTFVALAISYSVAKQSPRGPVIVMVPANLVDKWEQDLKTFCELYLDDRRPVQREGALPKDLAKPQCVRYGVARHSIDLMKLLDDPPRTRCHLIFLAQGAMARRQTDKWIRLALIAETLRRHGRGKASRLIQVKNQIHRFLGELLWAVGEERAHDWGEDLWQQLLRTDTSTWKDTYNSAVRNERRHLADDPVPKLVSRALHRIDLKPLASALEQMPVRERGGKERVSERLNAARSALRQAEESLWRDLLAQARWRSPLLVMDEAHHLKNPGTSLARQLQSPDSERDLRTGDGAMAHAFDRMLFLTATPFQLGHHELVSVLRRFGDVRWDAGVLGERDKFIGQMDGLRDRLNESQRTAIALQRSWSRLRDEDCDGEVQDWWKRISAAPRESLTHRQRAVVDANQAARVARDAAQQAIRPWVVRHNKGVHWNDTVIARRERLDGSAANGGGVPCGLPVPQEQLRPFFLAARSAVSAGQDLLGEALCSSYEAFRFTRKSREHGKDDQDAALTAMVEMTHSRWYLQEFDRALNQCSGATHPKIDSTVQRVVDLWEAGEKVLVFAFYRQTCRALRIHISGEIEKRLLDVTIRRLEESGQEVKPGGVQQLLGRIQKRYFDDSDSPGRRAIDSALGQIVQSHEAALESVQASEEQRTTLVEVMRRFLRVSTTLARCFPLSELDSVKPDDAVAIMMAHQDASGVSWHQKFDGFIRLLTECCSSDERQSYLEAAIRTQTGAIRVEANDDEGDESDSGRVTLANVQVAMGTTRREARARLMRAFNTPFFPDILVCSQVMGEGVDLQRFCRHVIHHDLDWNPSTIEQRSGRLDRLGCKAEGLQPIKVYLPYLAGTADERQYKVMSDRERWFRVVMGQDEVARLITAESGAGVPLPEAISDDLNFKLGIGGY
;
A
#
# COMPACT_ATOMS: atom_id res chain seq x y z
N MET A 1 20.04 12.33 33.10
CA MET A 1 19.48 13.21 32.05
C MET A 1 19.66 12.50 30.71
N ASN A 2 18.57 12.12 30.04
CA ASN A 2 18.62 11.42 28.74
C ASN A 2 18.70 12.44 27.61
N ASP A 3 19.89 12.73 27.10
CA ASP A 3 20.12 13.54 25.89
C ASP A 3 19.69 12.82 24.59
N ASN A 4 19.03 11.65 24.67
CA ASN A 4 18.71 10.76 23.55
C ASN A 4 17.61 11.25 22.59
N HIS A 5 16.91 12.35 22.94
CA HIS A 5 15.70 12.81 22.23
C HIS A 5 15.79 14.29 21.86
N ARG A 6 17.00 14.81 21.65
CA ARG A 6 17.19 16.13 21.04
C ARG A 6 17.31 15.95 19.53
N SER A 7 16.93 16.93 18.73
CA SER A 7 17.31 16.90 17.32
C SER A 7 18.84 17.06 17.23
N PRO A 8 19.60 16.16 16.57
CA PRO A 8 21.00 16.42 16.27
C PRO A 8 21.14 17.77 15.57
N SER A 9 22.20 18.53 15.83
CA SER A 9 22.47 19.79 15.10
C SER A 9 22.63 19.59 13.59
N GLU A 10 22.94 18.36 13.18
CA GLU A 10 23.04 17.90 11.79
C GLU A 10 21.70 17.44 11.20
N LEU A 11 20.67 17.21 12.02
CA LEU A 11 19.33 16.82 11.57
C LEU A 11 18.51 18.05 11.17
N LEU A 12 19.18 18.96 10.48
CA LEU A 12 18.50 19.82 9.54
C LEU A 12 18.06 18.87 8.44
N LEU A 13 16.77 18.77 8.14
CA LEU A 13 16.28 18.15 6.90
C LEU A 13 16.92 18.92 5.72
N GLY A 14 18.17 18.61 5.40
CA GLY A 14 19.07 19.43 4.60
C GLY A 14 19.29 20.85 5.15
N LYS A 15 20.47 21.43 4.95
CA LYS A 15 20.56 22.90 4.78
C LYS A 15 20.06 23.33 3.39
N GLN A 16 19.95 22.36 2.48
CA GLN A 16 19.56 22.54 1.10
C GLN A 16 18.11 22.12 0.91
N LEU A 17 17.31 23.00 0.32
CA LEU A 17 15.95 22.67 -0.12
C LEU A 17 16.05 21.57 -1.18
N ASN A 18 15.32 20.49 -0.98
CA ASN A 18 15.21 19.43 -1.98
C ASN A 18 14.13 19.79 -3.02
N ALA A 19 14.40 19.54 -4.31
CA ALA A 19 13.44 19.73 -5.39
C ALA A 19 12.25 18.75 -5.35
N ARG A 20 12.38 17.59 -4.69
CA ARG A 20 11.35 16.54 -4.63
C ARG A 20 10.11 16.91 -3.82
N VAL A 21 10.26 17.79 -2.83
CA VAL A 21 9.17 18.14 -1.89
C VAL A 21 9.02 19.67 -1.87
N PRO A 22 7.81 20.23 -1.94
CA PRO A 22 7.63 21.68 -1.84
C PRO A 22 8.21 22.24 -0.53
N LYS A 23 8.70 23.49 -0.57
CA LYS A 23 9.33 24.14 0.59
C LYS A 23 8.41 24.16 1.83
N ALA A 24 7.14 24.52 1.65
CA ALA A 24 6.16 24.57 2.74
C ALA A 24 5.97 23.20 3.41
N ASP A 25 5.98 22.12 2.63
CA ASP A 25 5.88 20.76 3.17
C ASP A 25 7.15 20.32 3.89
N GLN A 26 8.34 20.72 3.41
CA GLN A 26 9.60 20.48 4.12
C GLN A 26 9.62 21.20 5.47
N GLU A 27 9.17 22.46 5.52
CA GLU A 27 9.08 23.25 6.75
C GLU A 27 8.08 22.62 7.75
N ARG A 28 6.93 22.15 7.26
CA ARG A 28 5.95 21.44 8.10
C ARG A 28 6.52 20.13 8.66
N GLN A 29 7.11 19.29 7.80
CA GLN A 29 7.72 18.02 8.21
C GLN A 29 8.84 18.26 9.23
N ARG A 30 9.61 19.34 9.09
CA ARG A 30 10.61 19.74 10.08
C ARG A 30 9.98 20.08 11.43
N ALA A 31 8.95 20.92 11.43
CA ALA A 31 8.24 21.29 12.64
C ALA A 31 7.63 20.05 13.34
N GLU A 32 7.12 19.09 12.57
CA GLU A 32 6.64 17.79 13.07
C GLU A 32 7.74 16.99 13.75
N VAL A 33 8.91 16.86 13.13
CA VAL A 33 10.05 16.15 13.72
C VAL A 33 10.48 16.80 15.04
N GLU A 34 10.63 18.13 15.05
CA GLU A 34 11.06 18.88 16.24
C GLU A 34 10.05 18.76 17.39
N GLU A 35 8.76 18.91 17.10
CA GLU A 35 7.67 18.79 18.07
C GLU A 35 7.56 17.36 18.62
N ILE A 36 7.62 16.33 17.76
CA ILE A 36 7.52 14.94 18.21
C ILE A 36 8.74 14.56 19.08
N LEU A 37 9.95 14.96 18.68
CA LEU A 37 11.15 14.73 19.51
C LEU A 37 11.03 15.43 20.87
N CYS A 38 10.51 16.65 20.90
CA CYS A 38 10.22 17.37 22.15
C CYS A 38 9.23 16.60 23.03
N ARG A 39 8.11 16.13 22.48
CA ARG A 39 7.11 15.34 23.22
C ARG A 39 7.68 14.03 23.74
N LEU A 40 8.49 13.31 22.95
CA LEU A 40 9.11 12.05 23.35
C LEU A 40 10.11 12.22 24.51
N GLN A 41 10.53 13.45 24.87
CA GLN A 41 11.33 13.64 26.09
C GLN A 41 10.51 13.35 27.35
N SER A 42 9.26 13.79 27.39
CA SER A 42 8.40 13.75 28.60
C SER A 42 7.20 12.80 28.50
N GLN A 43 6.91 12.26 27.30
CA GLN A 43 5.77 11.38 27.05
C GLN A 43 6.23 9.98 26.63
N PRO A 44 5.45 8.92 26.97
CA PRO A 44 5.80 7.55 26.61
C PRO A 44 5.68 7.28 25.09
N GLY A 45 4.82 8.01 24.39
CA GLY A 45 4.70 7.90 22.94
C GLY A 45 3.77 8.93 22.31
N VAL A 46 3.80 8.99 20.97
CA VAL A 46 3.02 9.92 20.15
C VAL A 46 2.49 9.19 18.90
N ILE A 47 1.31 9.56 18.42
CA ILE A 47 0.78 9.14 17.13
C ILE A 47 0.98 10.25 16.09
N LEU A 48 1.67 9.93 14.99
CA LEU A 48 1.71 10.75 13.78
C LEU A 48 0.63 10.26 12.81
N ALA A 49 -0.34 11.12 12.57
CA ALA A 49 -1.61 10.73 12.01
C ALA A 49 -2.08 11.60 10.82
N ASP A 50 -1.12 12.24 10.12
CA ASP A 50 -1.37 13.05 8.93
C ASP A 50 -2.13 12.28 7.85
N GLU A 51 -2.80 13.01 6.96
CA GLU A 51 -3.48 12.41 5.82
C GLU A 51 -2.53 11.64 4.88
N VAL A 52 -3.11 10.75 4.06
CA VAL A 52 -2.36 9.91 3.12
C VAL A 52 -1.53 10.79 2.18
N GLY A 53 -0.24 10.48 2.02
CA GLY A 53 0.62 11.17 1.05
C GLY A 53 1.36 12.40 1.58
N MET A 54 1.22 12.77 2.86
CA MET A 54 1.89 13.95 3.44
C MET A 54 3.36 13.71 3.88
N GLY A 55 3.88 12.49 3.77
CA GLY A 55 5.30 12.19 4.06
C GLY A 55 5.60 11.62 5.45
N LYS A 56 4.61 11.02 6.13
CA LYS A 56 4.76 10.38 7.46
C LYS A 56 5.98 9.45 7.58
N THR A 57 6.26 8.66 6.55
CA THR A 57 7.42 7.75 6.52
C THR A 57 8.75 8.49 6.66
N PHE A 58 8.90 9.64 5.99
CA PHE A 58 10.13 10.45 6.05
C PHE A 58 10.28 11.14 7.41
N VAL A 59 9.18 11.65 7.98
CA VAL A 59 9.14 12.21 9.35
C VAL A 59 9.56 11.13 10.36
N ALA A 60 9.03 9.91 10.23
CA ALA A 60 9.37 8.80 11.09
C ALA A 60 10.84 8.35 10.95
N LEU A 61 11.40 8.35 9.72
CA LEU A 61 12.82 8.06 9.48
C LEU A 61 13.72 9.13 10.10
N ALA A 62 13.36 10.41 10.00
CA ALA A 62 14.09 11.51 10.63
C ALA A 62 14.13 11.38 12.17
N ILE A 63 12.98 11.08 12.79
CA ILE A 63 12.90 10.81 14.24
C ILE A 63 13.73 9.56 14.59
N SER A 64 13.58 8.47 13.83
CA SER A 64 14.30 7.22 14.06
C SER A 64 15.81 7.40 14.01
N TYR A 65 16.29 8.12 12.99
CA TYR A 65 17.71 8.41 12.82
C TYR A 65 18.25 9.33 13.94
N SER A 66 17.48 10.36 14.33
CA SER A 66 17.82 11.23 15.47
C SER A 66 18.08 10.43 16.74
N VAL A 67 17.13 9.57 17.09
CA VAL A 67 17.18 8.75 18.31
C VAL A 67 18.29 7.70 18.20
N ALA A 68 18.46 7.06 17.04
CA ALA A 68 19.46 6.03 16.84
C ALA A 68 20.91 6.55 16.93
N LYS A 69 21.18 7.78 16.48
CA LYS A 69 22.52 8.38 16.56
C LYS A 69 22.90 8.81 17.97
N GLN A 70 21.94 9.27 18.76
CA GLN A 70 22.19 9.73 20.13
C GLN A 70 22.16 8.58 21.14
N SER A 71 21.51 7.46 20.80
CA SER A 71 21.38 6.32 21.70
C SER A 71 22.54 5.33 21.58
N PRO A 72 23.39 5.17 22.62
CA PRO A 72 24.31 4.04 22.69
C PRO A 72 23.57 2.71 22.97
N ARG A 73 22.29 2.74 23.32
CA ARG A 73 21.60 1.67 24.08
C ARG A 73 20.92 0.58 23.25
N GLY A 74 20.74 0.77 21.95
CA GLY A 74 20.07 -0.20 21.09
C GLY A 74 19.74 0.39 19.71
N PRO A 75 19.46 -0.45 18.70
CA PRO A 75 18.88 0.01 17.45
C PRO A 75 17.45 0.51 17.68
N VAL A 76 17.01 1.49 16.89
CA VAL A 76 15.58 1.80 16.75
C VAL A 76 14.92 0.68 15.95
N ILE A 77 13.77 0.23 16.41
CA ILE A 77 12.99 -0.82 15.71
C ILE A 77 11.84 -0.14 15.00
N VAL A 78 11.75 -0.39 13.69
CA VAL A 78 10.68 0.09 12.82
C VAL A 78 9.86 -1.11 12.39
N MET A 79 8.69 -1.28 12.99
CA MET A 79 7.79 -2.39 12.73
C MET A 79 6.84 -2.05 11.58
N VAL A 80 6.85 -2.85 10.52
CA VAL A 80 6.24 -2.53 9.23
C VAL A 80 5.44 -3.71 8.68
N PRO A 81 4.28 -3.48 8.04
CA PRO A 81 3.58 -4.54 7.31
C PRO A 81 4.50 -5.30 6.35
N ALA A 82 4.37 -6.62 6.27
CA ALA A 82 5.32 -7.47 5.54
C ALA A 82 5.46 -7.11 4.05
N ASN A 83 4.39 -6.59 3.44
CA ASN A 83 4.35 -6.11 2.05
C ASN A 83 5.05 -4.74 1.85
N LEU A 84 5.27 -3.97 2.93
CA LEU A 84 5.87 -2.63 2.91
C LEU A 84 7.35 -2.59 3.32
N VAL A 85 7.92 -3.71 3.78
CA VAL A 85 9.34 -3.78 4.20
C VAL A 85 10.29 -3.25 3.11
N ASP A 86 10.15 -3.77 1.90
CA ASP A 86 11.00 -3.38 0.76
C ASP A 86 10.84 -1.89 0.40
N LYS A 87 9.64 -1.34 0.63
CA LYS A 87 9.36 0.08 0.42
C LYS A 87 10.08 0.94 1.46
N TRP A 88 10.03 0.56 2.73
CA TRP A 88 10.71 1.27 3.81
C TRP A 88 12.24 1.26 3.65
N GLU A 89 12.80 0.16 3.14
CA GLU A 89 14.22 0.12 2.77
C GLU A 89 14.55 1.12 1.67
N GLN A 90 13.73 1.19 0.62
CA GLN A 90 13.91 2.16 -0.45
C GLN A 90 13.75 3.61 0.05
N ASP A 91 12.74 3.86 0.87
CA ASP A 91 12.49 5.17 1.48
C ASP A 91 13.66 5.58 2.41
N LEU A 92 14.29 4.64 3.13
CA LEU A 92 15.51 4.92 3.90
C LEU A 92 16.67 5.34 3.00
N LYS A 93 16.86 4.66 1.86
CA LYS A 93 17.93 5.02 0.93
C LYS A 93 17.74 6.41 0.38
N THR A 94 16.53 6.66 -0.11
CA THR A 94 16.12 7.97 -0.60
C THR A 94 16.20 9.04 0.51
N PHE A 95 15.81 8.73 1.75
CA PHE A 95 15.97 9.65 2.88
C PHE A 95 17.43 10.01 3.15
N CYS A 96 18.35 9.04 3.14
CA CYS A 96 19.76 9.29 3.37
C CYS A 96 20.37 10.18 2.26
N GLU A 97 20.06 9.88 1.00
CA GLU A 97 20.57 10.65 -0.13
C GLU A 97 20.03 12.09 -0.16
N LEU A 98 18.77 12.28 0.24
CA LEU A 98 18.10 13.58 0.15
C LEU A 98 18.29 14.49 1.37
N TYR A 99 18.44 13.90 2.56
CA TYR A 99 18.38 14.66 3.83
C TYR A 99 19.62 14.49 4.71
N LEU A 100 20.51 13.54 4.42
CA LEU A 100 21.63 13.19 5.29
C LEU A 100 23.01 13.30 4.59
N ASP A 101 23.30 14.42 3.93
CA ASP A 101 24.60 14.79 3.31
C ASP A 101 25.78 13.82 3.55
N ASP A 102 26.29 13.19 2.48
CA ASP A 102 27.40 12.20 2.46
C ASP A 102 27.19 10.90 3.26
N ARG A 103 26.02 10.68 3.88
CA ARG A 103 25.73 9.44 4.62
C ARG A 103 25.08 8.40 3.73
N ARG A 104 25.63 7.18 3.79
CA ARG A 104 25.14 6.05 2.97
C ARG A 104 24.44 5.00 3.84
N PRO A 105 23.23 4.55 3.46
CA PRO A 105 22.59 3.41 4.08
C PRO A 105 23.41 2.15 3.77
N VAL A 106 23.66 1.32 4.78
CA VAL A 106 24.38 0.06 4.60
C VAL A 106 23.59 -1.06 5.26
N GLN A 107 23.11 -2.00 4.46
CA GLN A 107 22.45 -3.19 4.97
C GLN A 107 23.47 -4.09 5.66
N ARG A 108 23.14 -4.58 6.85
CA ARG A 108 24.00 -5.46 7.63
C ARG A 108 24.27 -6.79 6.93
N GLU A 109 23.29 -7.30 6.20
CA GLU A 109 23.41 -8.49 5.35
C GLU A 109 24.15 -8.12 4.07
N GLY A 110 25.24 -8.83 3.77
CA GLY A 110 26.07 -8.59 2.58
C GLY A 110 27.15 -7.52 2.71
N ALA A 111 27.18 -6.74 3.81
CA ALA A 111 28.25 -5.76 4.04
C ALA A 111 29.48 -6.37 4.71
N LEU A 112 30.67 -5.94 4.26
CA LEU A 112 31.92 -6.27 4.93
C LEU A 112 32.05 -5.49 6.25
N PRO A 113 32.69 -6.05 7.29
CA PRO A 113 32.85 -5.37 8.58
C PRO A 113 33.51 -3.98 8.48
N LYS A 114 34.40 -3.78 7.50
CA LYS A 114 35.05 -2.50 7.21
C LYS A 114 34.06 -1.41 6.75
N ASP A 115 32.99 -1.78 6.04
CA ASP A 115 32.00 -0.84 5.52
C ASP A 115 31.02 -0.41 6.62
N LEU A 116 30.69 -1.33 7.53
CA LEU A 116 29.88 -1.06 8.72
C LEU A 116 30.59 -0.17 9.75
N ALA A 117 31.92 -0.12 9.73
CA ALA A 117 32.72 0.68 10.66
C ALA A 117 32.89 2.15 10.22
N LYS A 118 32.47 2.52 9.00
CA LYS A 118 32.64 3.88 8.47
C LYS A 118 31.75 4.89 9.22
N PRO A 119 32.24 6.06 9.65
CA PRO A 119 31.45 7.01 10.45
C PRO A 119 30.24 7.61 9.70
N GLN A 120 30.33 7.69 8.37
CA GLN A 120 29.27 8.17 7.48
C GLN A 120 28.18 7.12 7.22
N CYS A 121 28.31 5.88 7.70
CA CYS A 121 27.31 4.85 7.41
C CYS A 121 26.06 4.97 8.29
N VAL A 122 24.91 4.68 7.68
CA VAL A 122 23.63 4.41 8.35
C VAL A 122 23.35 2.92 8.25
N ARG A 123 23.93 2.16 9.19
CA ARG A 123 23.70 0.71 9.33
C ARG A 123 22.22 0.40 9.58
N TYR A 124 21.63 -0.48 8.77
CA TYR A 124 20.29 -1.00 9.00
C TYR A 124 20.24 -2.52 8.77
N GLY A 125 19.21 -3.18 9.31
CA GLY A 125 18.94 -4.60 9.08
C GLY A 125 17.45 -4.86 8.90
N VAL A 126 17.13 -6.01 8.34
CA VAL A 126 15.75 -6.42 8.04
C VAL A 126 15.50 -7.75 8.74
N ALA A 127 14.42 -7.83 9.49
CA ALA A 127 14.01 -9.04 10.19
C ALA A 127 12.62 -9.45 9.74
N ARG A 128 12.52 -10.55 8.98
CA ARG A 128 11.25 -11.17 8.59
C ARG A 128 10.86 -12.29 9.55
N HIS A 129 11.83 -12.78 10.30
CA HIS A 129 11.71 -13.82 11.28
C HIS A 129 12.26 -13.38 12.64
N SER A 130 11.80 -14.01 13.73
CA SER A 130 12.23 -13.69 15.10
C SER A 130 13.72 -13.94 15.29
N ILE A 131 14.25 -14.97 14.62
CA ILE A 131 15.67 -15.32 14.64
C ILE A 131 16.53 -14.22 14.00
N ASP A 132 16.06 -13.60 12.92
CA ASP A 132 16.78 -12.51 12.23
C ASP A 132 16.94 -11.32 13.18
N LEU A 133 15.87 -10.96 13.90
CA LEU A 133 15.95 -9.88 14.89
C LEU A 133 16.98 -10.21 15.97
N MET A 134 16.98 -11.45 16.48
CA MET A 134 17.94 -11.85 17.52
C MET A 134 19.39 -11.76 17.03
N LYS A 135 19.68 -12.17 15.78
CA LYS A 135 21.02 -12.02 15.18
C LYS A 135 21.43 -10.55 15.11
N LEU A 136 20.54 -9.68 14.61
CA LEU A 136 20.80 -8.25 14.50
C LEU A 136 20.97 -7.55 15.85
N LEU A 137 20.31 -8.04 16.90
CA LEU A 137 20.46 -7.52 18.28
C LEU A 137 21.76 -7.99 18.95
N ASP A 138 22.30 -9.15 18.57
CA ASP A 138 23.54 -9.74 19.11
C ASP A 138 24.83 -9.10 18.54
N ASP A 139 24.70 -8.26 17.50
CA ASP A 139 25.83 -7.56 16.89
C ASP A 139 26.55 -6.62 17.88
N PRO A 140 27.90 -6.58 17.88
CA PRO A 140 28.65 -5.69 18.76
C PRO A 140 28.40 -4.21 18.43
N PRO A 141 28.52 -3.26 19.38
CA PRO A 141 28.18 -1.85 19.16
C PRO A 141 28.83 -1.18 17.94
N ARG A 142 30.02 -1.64 17.53
CA ARG A 142 30.76 -1.14 16.35
C ARG A 142 30.18 -1.56 15.01
N THR A 143 29.38 -2.63 14.94
CA THR A 143 28.73 -3.09 13.70
C THR A 143 27.21 -3.20 13.82
N ARG A 144 26.67 -3.06 15.03
CA ARG A 144 25.23 -3.07 15.31
C ARG A 144 24.49 -2.06 14.46
N CYS A 145 23.33 -2.47 13.96
CA CYS A 145 22.43 -1.60 13.24
C CYS A 145 22.04 -0.36 14.06
N HIS A 146 21.81 0.75 13.36
CA HIS A 146 21.11 1.91 13.91
C HIS A 146 19.60 1.69 13.84
N LEU A 147 19.13 1.11 12.73
CA LEU A 147 17.72 0.87 12.43
C LEU A 147 17.49 -0.62 12.13
N ILE A 148 16.40 -1.20 12.61
CA ILE A 148 15.97 -2.54 12.23
C ILE A 148 14.53 -2.48 11.73
N PHE A 149 14.30 -2.88 10.47
CA PHE A 149 12.97 -3.06 9.91
C PHE A 149 12.45 -4.44 10.30
N LEU A 150 11.41 -4.49 11.11
CA LEU A 150 10.80 -5.72 11.60
C LEU A 150 9.46 -5.94 10.90
N ALA A 151 9.33 -7.01 10.12
CA ALA A 151 8.06 -7.35 9.48
C ALA A 151 6.99 -7.65 10.55
N GLN A 152 5.79 -7.09 10.40
CA GLN A 152 4.64 -7.47 11.23
C GLN A 152 4.37 -8.96 11.08
N GLY A 153 4.17 -9.64 12.20
CA GLY A 153 4.05 -11.09 12.23
C GLY A 153 5.38 -11.85 12.22
N ALA A 154 6.54 -11.19 12.11
CA ALA A 154 7.85 -11.83 12.26
C ALA A 154 8.01 -12.54 13.61
N MET A 155 7.29 -12.06 14.63
CA MET A 155 7.26 -12.62 15.98
C MET A 155 6.04 -13.53 16.23
N ALA A 156 5.15 -13.67 15.24
CA ALA A 156 4.00 -14.57 15.35
C ALA A 156 4.47 -16.04 15.29
N ARG A 157 3.84 -16.89 16.10
CA ARG A 157 4.30 -18.25 16.44
C ARG A 157 4.54 -19.17 15.24
N ARG A 158 5.37 -20.20 15.49
CA ARG A 158 5.74 -21.34 14.61
C ARG A 158 6.77 -21.01 13.53
N GLN A 159 7.90 -20.45 13.93
CA GLN A 159 9.06 -20.40 13.05
C GLN A 159 9.96 -21.59 13.36
N THR A 160 9.96 -22.55 12.43
CA THR A 160 10.79 -23.73 12.50
C THR A 160 12.08 -23.44 11.76
N ASP A 161 13.17 -23.27 12.51
CA ASP A 161 14.50 -23.04 11.93
C ASP A 161 15.36 -24.30 12.05
N LYS A 162 15.97 -24.72 10.94
CA LYS A 162 16.80 -25.93 10.89
C LYS A 162 18.00 -25.87 11.82
N TRP A 163 18.60 -24.70 12.01
CA TRP A 163 19.79 -24.51 12.85
C TRP A 163 19.43 -24.55 14.33
N ILE A 164 18.29 -23.98 14.72
CA ILE A 164 17.76 -24.10 16.08
C ILE A 164 17.42 -25.55 16.40
N ARG A 165 16.76 -26.28 15.50
CA ARG A 165 16.49 -27.71 15.70
C ARG A 165 17.77 -28.53 15.80
N LEU A 166 18.76 -28.26 14.95
CA LEU A 166 20.05 -28.92 15.05
C LEU A 166 20.73 -28.61 16.38
N ALA A 167 20.64 -27.36 16.87
CA ALA A 167 21.21 -26.96 18.16
C ALA A 167 20.52 -27.65 19.35
N LEU A 168 19.20 -27.79 19.30
CA LEU A 168 18.43 -28.57 20.28
C LEU A 168 18.85 -30.05 20.29
N ILE A 169 19.01 -30.66 19.11
CA ILE A 169 19.48 -32.04 18.98
C ILE A 169 20.92 -32.18 19.53
N ALA A 170 21.83 -31.32 19.07
CA ALA A 170 23.24 -31.33 19.48
C ALA A 170 23.37 -31.20 21.02
N GLU A 171 22.64 -30.26 21.61
CA GLU A 171 22.66 -30.02 23.04
C GLU A 171 22.02 -31.18 23.83
N THR A 172 20.94 -31.77 23.32
CA THR A 172 20.33 -32.97 23.92
C THR A 172 21.30 -34.13 23.96
N LEU A 173 21.98 -34.41 22.83
CA LEU A 173 22.98 -35.46 22.72
C LEU A 173 24.20 -35.18 23.61
N ARG A 174 24.60 -33.90 23.78
CA ARG A 174 25.71 -33.48 24.63
C ARG A 174 25.41 -33.66 26.13
N ARG A 175 24.17 -33.39 26.57
CA ARG A 175 23.75 -33.51 27.97
C ARG A 175 23.40 -34.94 28.39
N HIS A 176 22.58 -35.62 27.59
CA HIS A 176 21.99 -36.92 27.95
C HIS A 176 22.73 -38.11 27.33
N GLY A 177 23.59 -37.90 26.32
CA GLY A 177 24.39 -38.95 25.69
C GLY A 177 25.69 -39.30 26.43
N ARG A 178 25.70 -39.33 27.76
CA ARG A 178 26.89 -39.66 28.57
C ARG A 178 26.84 -41.11 29.08
N GLY A 179 27.89 -41.89 28.82
CA GLY A 179 28.08 -43.28 29.29
C GLY A 179 28.19 -44.31 28.16
N LYS A 180 29.21 -45.18 28.18
CA LYS A 180 29.58 -46.11 27.08
C LYS A 180 28.49 -47.11 26.63
N ALA A 181 27.41 -47.29 27.41
CA ALA A 181 26.31 -48.21 27.12
C ALA A 181 24.97 -47.52 26.76
N SER A 182 24.93 -46.19 26.63
CA SER A 182 23.68 -45.48 26.32
C SER A 182 23.30 -45.63 24.85
N ARG A 183 22.03 -46.02 24.60
CA ARG A 183 21.42 -46.10 23.27
C ARG A 183 21.48 -44.76 22.51
N LEU A 184 21.51 -43.63 23.20
CA LEU A 184 21.71 -42.30 22.61
C LEU A 184 23.06 -42.14 21.90
N ILE A 185 24.13 -42.82 22.33
CA ILE A 185 25.43 -42.75 21.65
C ILE A 185 25.38 -43.50 20.32
N GLN A 186 24.67 -44.63 20.28
CA GLN A 186 24.43 -45.36 19.02
C GLN A 186 23.59 -44.52 18.06
N VAL A 187 22.57 -43.84 18.57
CA VAL A 187 21.76 -42.88 17.81
C VAL A 187 22.62 -41.70 17.34
N LYS A 188 23.48 -41.12 18.18
CA LYS A 188 24.38 -40.00 17.82
C LYS A 188 25.26 -40.30 16.60
N ASN A 189 25.73 -41.54 16.45
CA ASN A 189 26.57 -41.96 15.33
C ASN A 189 25.77 -42.32 14.06
N GLN A 190 24.44 -42.33 14.11
CA GLN A 190 23.56 -42.76 13.02
C GLN A 190 22.49 -41.70 12.68
N ILE A 191 22.28 -40.71 13.55
CA ILE A 191 21.22 -39.71 13.44
C ILE A 191 21.37 -38.85 12.19
N HIS A 192 22.59 -38.69 11.68
CA HIS A 192 22.87 -37.96 10.43
C HIS A 192 22.08 -38.50 9.24
N ARG A 193 21.77 -39.81 9.22
CA ARG A 193 20.92 -40.45 8.20
C ARG A 193 19.48 -39.97 8.22
N PHE A 194 19.00 -39.50 9.38
CA PHE A 194 17.62 -39.04 9.60
C PHE A 194 17.54 -37.52 9.80
N LEU A 195 18.66 -36.81 9.95
CA LEU A 195 18.68 -35.35 10.13
C LEU A 195 17.98 -34.62 8.99
N GLY A 196 18.14 -35.09 7.74
CA GLY A 196 17.42 -34.55 6.59
C GLY A 196 15.90 -34.52 6.81
N GLU A 197 15.35 -35.56 7.43
CA GLU A 197 13.93 -35.68 7.73
C GLU A 197 13.52 -34.99 9.05
N LEU A 198 14.39 -34.98 10.06
CA LEU A 198 14.11 -34.33 11.36
C LEU A 198 14.17 -32.80 11.27
N LEU A 199 15.13 -32.27 10.49
CA LEU A 199 15.32 -30.85 10.26
C LEU A 199 14.39 -30.32 9.16
N TRP A 200 13.66 -31.20 8.47
CA TRP A 200 12.78 -30.82 7.37
C TRP A 200 11.75 -29.77 7.83
N ALA A 201 11.78 -28.65 7.14
CA ALA A 201 10.76 -27.61 7.09
C ALA A 201 10.37 -27.41 5.62
N VAL A 202 9.08 -27.24 5.35
CA VAL A 202 8.55 -27.05 4.00
C VAL A 202 9.14 -25.75 3.42
N GLY A 203 9.83 -25.83 2.28
CA GLY A 203 10.36 -24.66 1.56
C GLY A 203 11.87 -24.40 1.67
N GLU A 204 12.64 -25.21 2.41
CA GLU A 204 14.10 -25.08 2.49
C GLU A 204 14.86 -26.14 1.67
N GLU A 205 16.13 -25.86 1.31
CA GLU A 205 17.04 -26.86 0.75
C GLU A 205 17.01 -28.12 1.62
N ARG A 206 16.82 -29.28 0.96
CA ARG A 206 16.78 -30.55 1.66
C ARG A 206 18.14 -30.79 2.30
N ALA A 207 18.17 -30.82 3.64
CA ALA A 207 19.36 -31.14 4.43
C ALA A 207 20.02 -32.51 4.08
N HIS A 208 19.40 -33.35 3.22
CA HIS A 208 20.04 -34.56 2.70
C HIS A 208 21.34 -34.32 1.91
N ASP A 209 21.59 -33.10 1.39
CA ASP A 209 22.71 -32.82 0.48
C ASP A 209 24.01 -32.36 1.19
N TRP A 210 24.02 -32.25 2.52
CA TRP A 210 25.15 -31.65 3.26
C TRP A 210 26.30 -32.63 3.56
N GLY A 211 26.12 -33.93 3.30
CA GLY A 211 27.13 -34.98 3.52
C GLY A 211 27.26 -35.44 4.98
N GLU A 212 27.60 -36.71 5.19
CA GLU A 212 27.63 -37.32 6.54
C GLU A 212 28.69 -36.69 7.46
N ASP A 213 29.85 -36.32 6.91
CA ASP A 213 30.98 -35.78 7.68
C ASP A 213 30.69 -34.41 8.29
N LEU A 214 30.03 -33.52 7.54
CA LEU A 214 29.66 -32.19 8.01
C LEU A 214 28.66 -32.26 9.17
N TRP A 215 27.68 -33.17 9.10
CA TRP A 215 26.74 -33.39 10.19
C TRP A 215 27.44 -33.82 11.48
N GLN A 216 28.37 -34.75 11.38
CA GLN A 216 29.12 -35.23 12.54
C GLN A 216 30.00 -34.14 13.14
N GLN A 217 30.60 -33.28 12.31
CA GLN A 217 31.38 -32.14 12.78
C GLN A 217 30.50 -31.14 13.53
N LEU A 218 29.39 -30.69 12.94
CA LEU A 218 28.47 -29.73 13.56
C LEU A 218 27.89 -30.25 14.90
N LEU A 219 27.52 -31.54 14.99
CA LEU A 219 27.01 -32.13 16.23
C LEU A 219 28.06 -32.27 17.35
N ARG A 220 29.36 -32.19 17.02
CA ARG A 220 30.47 -32.31 17.98
C ARG A 220 31.03 -30.97 18.41
N THR A 221 30.91 -29.94 17.58
CA THR A 221 31.41 -28.60 17.86
C THR A 221 30.38 -27.73 18.60
N ASP A 222 30.81 -26.56 19.06
CA ASP A 222 29.94 -25.56 19.68
C ASP A 222 29.22 -24.72 18.62
N THR A 223 28.01 -24.25 18.92
CA THR A 223 27.18 -23.48 17.97
C THR A 223 27.87 -22.20 17.48
N SER A 224 28.75 -21.61 18.30
CA SER A 224 29.57 -20.45 17.93
C SER A 224 30.59 -20.71 16.81
N THR A 225 30.93 -21.96 16.53
CA THR A 225 31.91 -22.35 15.49
C THR A 225 31.26 -22.91 14.22
N TRP A 226 29.93 -22.99 14.19
CA TRP A 226 29.19 -23.65 13.11
C TRP A 226 29.30 -22.92 11.78
N LYS A 227 29.36 -21.59 11.80
CA LYS A 227 29.56 -20.79 10.59
C LYS A 227 30.86 -21.18 9.88
N ASP A 228 31.98 -21.15 10.59
CA ASP A 228 33.29 -21.46 10.02
C ASP A 228 33.38 -22.94 9.59
N THR A 229 32.82 -23.84 10.40
CA THR A 229 32.76 -25.28 10.08
C THR A 229 31.96 -25.53 8.80
N TYR A 230 30.79 -24.89 8.66
CA TYR A 230 29.93 -25.03 7.49
C TYR A 230 30.56 -24.41 6.24
N ASN A 231 31.06 -23.18 6.34
CA ASN A 231 31.66 -22.48 5.20
C ASN A 231 32.95 -23.17 4.70
N SER A 232 33.72 -23.78 5.61
CA SER A 232 34.92 -24.55 5.23
C SER A 232 34.59 -25.86 4.51
N ALA A 233 33.43 -26.46 4.79
CA ALA A 233 33.00 -27.72 4.18
C ALA A 233 32.23 -27.52 2.86
N VAL A 234 31.54 -26.39 2.69
CA VAL A 234 30.71 -26.10 1.52
C VAL A 234 31.53 -25.46 0.40
N ARG A 235 31.67 -26.20 -0.71
CA ARG A 235 32.44 -25.76 -1.90
C ARG A 235 31.82 -24.59 -2.66
N ASN A 236 30.51 -24.41 -2.60
CA ASN A 236 29.83 -23.33 -3.30
C ASN A 236 29.83 -22.07 -2.42
N GLU A 237 30.68 -21.10 -2.75
CA GLU A 237 30.80 -19.83 -2.01
C GLU A 237 29.48 -19.07 -1.89
N ARG A 238 28.57 -19.22 -2.86
CA ARG A 238 27.22 -18.61 -2.79
C ARG A 238 26.36 -19.16 -1.66
N ARG A 239 26.72 -20.32 -1.10
CA ARG A 239 26.02 -20.97 0.02
C ARG A 239 26.67 -20.66 1.38
N HIS A 240 27.73 -19.87 1.44
CA HIS A 240 28.36 -19.52 2.70
C HIS A 240 27.43 -18.71 3.59
N LEU A 241 27.43 -19.04 4.89
CA LEU A 241 26.72 -18.30 5.92
C LEU A 241 27.45 -16.98 6.18
N ALA A 242 26.72 -15.87 6.05
CA ALA A 242 27.25 -14.54 6.33
C ALA A 242 27.37 -14.26 7.84
N ASP A 243 26.54 -14.91 8.66
CA ASP A 243 26.45 -14.70 10.10
C ASP A 243 26.28 -16.03 10.86
N ASP A 244 26.43 -16.00 12.17
CA ASP A 244 26.29 -17.18 13.01
C ASP A 244 24.88 -17.77 12.87
N PRO A 245 24.74 -19.07 12.57
CA PRO A 245 23.44 -19.67 12.29
C PRO A 245 22.52 -19.69 13.51
N VAL A 246 23.08 -19.77 14.72
CA VAL A 246 22.36 -19.81 16.00
C VAL A 246 22.71 -18.55 16.81
N PRO A 247 21.73 -17.68 17.13
CA PRO A 247 21.98 -16.49 17.94
C PRO A 247 22.60 -16.80 19.32
N LYS A 248 23.34 -15.84 19.88
CA LYS A 248 23.94 -15.96 21.22
C LYS A 248 22.87 -16.04 22.30
N LEU A 249 21.78 -15.28 22.14
CA LEU A 249 20.61 -15.38 23.04
C LEU A 249 20.02 -16.80 23.05
N VAL A 250 19.85 -17.41 21.86
CA VAL A 250 19.39 -18.80 21.73
C VAL A 250 20.36 -19.75 22.41
N SER A 251 21.66 -19.62 22.16
CA SER A 251 22.70 -20.46 22.77
C SER A 251 22.68 -20.39 24.31
N ARG A 252 22.48 -19.20 24.89
CA ARG A 252 22.33 -19.04 26.35
C ARG A 252 21.06 -19.67 26.89
N ALA A 253 19.94 -19.58 26.17
CA ALA A 253 18.67 -20.16 26.59
C ALA A 253 18.67 -21.69 26.47
N LEU A 254 19.34 -22.24 25.46
CA LEU A 254 19.49 -23.69 25.29
C LEU A 254 19.95 -24.35 26.59
N HIS A 255 20.94 -23.76 27.30
CA HIS A 255 21.48 -24.23 28.58
C HIS A 255 20.45 -24.45 29.71
N ARG A 256 19.26 -23.86 29.62
CA ARG A 256 18.27 -23.84 30.72
C ARG A 256 17.04 -24.71 30.47
N ILE A 257 16.83 -25.15 29.24
CA ILE A 257 15.61 -25.87 28.83
C ILE A 257 15.68 -27.34 29.22
N ASP A 258 14.53 -27.92 29.58
CA ASP A 258 14.38 -29.35 29.80
C ASP A 258 14.35 -30.10 28.46
N LEU A 259 15.42 -30.85 28.20
CA LEU A 259 15.58 -31.65 26.99
C LEU A 259 15.29 -33.15 27.21
N LYS A 260 14.82 -33.54 28.40
CA LYS A 260 14.50 -34.95 28.70
C LYS A 260 13.44 -35.56 27.77
N PRO A 261 12.32 -34.88 27.44
CA PRO A 261 11.32 -35.44 26.52
C PRO A 261 11.92 -35.71 25.13
N LEU A 262 12.77 -34.79 24.66
CA LEU A 262 13.47 -34.94 23.38
C LEU A 262 14.51 -36.07 23.43
N ALA A 263 15.26 -36.19 24.53
CA ALA A 263 16.21 -37.30 24.72
C ALA A 263 15.51 -38.66 24.64
N SER A 264 14.39 -38.82 25.34
CA SER A 264 13.58 -40.06 25.33
C SER A 264 13.04 -40.39 23.94
N ALA A 265 12.61 -39.39 23.16
CA ALA A 265 12.15 -39.62 21.79
C ALA A 265 13.31 -39.99 20.86
N LEU A 266 14.47 -39.34 21.00
CA LEU A 266 15.67 -39.66 20.22
C LEU A 266 16.23 -41.06 20.53
N GLU A 267 16.14 -41.54 21.78
CA GLU A 267 16.53 -42.92 22.13
C GLU A 267 15.77 -43.99 21.34
N GLN A 268 14.50 -43.71 21.02
CA GLN A 268 13.63 -44.64 20.31
C GLN A 268 13.92 -44.67 18.80
N MET A 269 14.72 -43.74 18.28
CA MET A 269 15.10 -43.69 16.86
C MET A 269 15.73 -45.03 16.41
N PRO A 270 15.42 -45.48 15.18
CA PRO A 270 15.95 -46.73 14.67
C PRO A 270 17.47 -46.62 14.42
N VAL A 271 18.24 -47.50 15.06
CA VAL A 271 19.69 -47.67 14.80
C VAL A 271 19.93 -48.61 13.60
N ARG A 272 18.92 -49.41 13.21
CA ARG A 272 18.93 -50.32 12.05
C ARG A 272 17.57 -50.27 11.36
N GLU A 273 17.56 -50.33 10.04
CA GLU A 273 16.36 -50.32 9.18
C GLU A 273 15.59 -51.67 9.18
N ARG A 274 15.61 -52.40 10.30
CA ARG A 274 14.87 -53.67 10.45
C ARG A 274 13.63 -53.40 11.30
N GLY A 275 12.53 -53.07 10.65
CA GLY A 275 11.26 -52.81 11.35
C GLY A 275 10.04 -52.45 10.50
N GLY A 276 10.16 -52.40 9.17
CA GLY A 276 9.08 -51.93 8.29
C GLY A 276 8.99 -50.39 8.24
N LYS A 277 8.55 -49.85 7.09
CA LYS A 277 8.50 -48.39 6.85
C LYS A 277 7.58 -47.65 7.83
N GLU A 278 6.51 -48.30 8.30
CA GLU A 278 5.53 -47.71 9.23
C GLU A 278 6.14 -47.38 10.59
N ARG A 279 6.88 -48.31 11.22
CA ARG A 279 7.51 -48.09 12.54
C ARG A 279 8.60 -47.03 12.51
N VAL A 280 9.31 -46.90 11.38
CA VAL A 280 10.31 -45.84 11.18
C VAL A 280 9.61 -44.48 11.13
N SER A 281 8.53 -44.37 10.36
CA SER A 281 7.70 -43.16 10.25
C SER A 281 7.10 -42.74 11.59
N GLU A 282 6.54 -43.68 12.36
CA GLU A 282 6.00 -43.41 13.70
C GLU A 282 7.04 -42.80 14.65
N ARG A 283 8.25 -43.38 14.69
CA ARG A 283 9.35 -42.90 15.54
C ARG A 283 9.88 -41.55 15.11
N LEU A 284 9.99 -41.31 13.79
CA LEU A 284 10.33 -40.01 13.24
C LEU A 284 9.29 -38.95 13.62
N ASN A 285 8.00 -39.28 13.53
CA ASN A 285 6.92 -38.39 13.92
C ASN A 285 6.94 -38.09 15.42
N ALA A 286 7.26 -39.07 16.27
CA ALA A 286 7.44 -38.87 17.70
C ALA A 286 8.64 -37.95 18.00
N ALA A 287 9.79 -38.16 17.36
CA ALA A 287 10.97 -37.29 17.50
C ALA A 287 10.68 -35.86 17.01
N ARG A 288 9.98 -35.69 15.88
CA ARG A 288 9.53 -34.38 15.38
C ARG A 288 8.57 -33.70 16.35
N SER A 289 7.65 -34.44 16.95
CA SER A 289 6.71 -33.91 17.95
C SER A 289 7.46 -33.41 19.20
N ALA A 290 8.41 -34.21 19.71
CA ALA A 290 9.24 -33.82 20.84
C ALA A 290 10.16 -32.63 20.53
N LEU A 291 10.71 -32.56 19.31
CA LEU A 291 11.48 -31.40 18.83
C LEU A 291 10.62 -30.14 18.82
N ARG A 292 9.40 -30.23 18.30
CA ARG A 292 8.44 -29.10 18.29
C ARG A 292 8.14 -28.63 19.70
N GLN A 293 7.93 -29.55 20.64
CA GLN A 293 7.67 -29.20 22.04
C GLN A 293 8.87 -28.51 22.71
N ALA A 294 10.09 -29.00 22.46
CA ALA A 294 11.32 -28.38 22.97
C ALA A 294 11.56 -26.99 22.35
N GLU A 295 11.29 -26.84 21.05
CA GLU A 295 11.33 -25.56 20.33
C GLU A 295 10.31 -24.56 20.88
N GLU A 296 9.07 -24.98 21.14
CA GLU A 296 8.05 -24.14 21.79
C GLU A 296 8.48 -23.68 23.19
N SER A 297 9.11 -24.58 23.97
CA SER A 297 9.65 -24.22 25.29
C SER A 297 10.81 -23.24 25.20
N LEU A 298 11.74 -23.46 24.24
CA LEU A 298 12.87 -22.57 23.97
C LEU A 298 12.38 -21.16 23.67
N TRP A 299 11.43 -21.02 22.76
CA TRP A 299 10.88 -19.72 22.38
C TRP A 299 10.13 -19.05 23.52
N ARG A 300 9.41 -19.81 24.35
CA ARG A 300 8.74 -19.28 25.55
C ARG A 300 9.76 -18.68 26.53
N ASP A 301 10.80 -19.42 26.86
CA ASP A 301 11.83 -18.97 27.80
C ASP A 301 12.66 -17.81 27.21
N LEU A 302 12.99 -17.87 25.92
CA LEU A 302 13.68 -16.79 25.22
C LEU A 302 12.88 -15.50 25.27
N LEU A 303 11.63 -15.50 24.84
CA LEU A 303 10.84 -14.28 24.77
C LEU A 303 10.52 -13.71 26.17
N ALA A 304 10.34 -14.56 27.18
CA ALA A 304 10.16 -14.11 28.57
C ALA A 304 11.43 -13.51 29.20
N GLN A 305 12.62 -13.94 28.76
CA GLN A 305 13.91 -13.56 29.36
C GLN A 305 14.76 -12.64 28.49
N ALA A 306 14.40 -12.42 27.22
CA ALA A 306 15.13 -11.58 26.28
C ALA A 306 14.95 -10.11 26.68
N ARG A 307 15.70 -9.70 27.70
CA ARG A 307 15.85 -8.30 28.12
C ARG A 307 16.76 -7.57 27.13
N TRP A 308 16.30 -7.43 25.89
CA TRP A 308 16.89 -6.47 24.97
C TRP A 308 16.22 -5.11 25.16
N ARG A 309 16.91 -4.06 24.73
CA ARG A 309 16.45 -2.68 24.90
C ARG A 309 16.54 -1.95 23.57
N SER A 310 15.49 -1.23 23.22
CA SER A 310 15.47 -0.29 22.12
C SER A 310 15.04 1.09 22.61
N PRO A 311 15.67 2.18 22.15
CA PRO A 311 15.29 3.53 22.54
C PRO A 311 13.94 3.98 21.94
N LEU A 312 13.50 3.40 20.83
CA LEU A 312 12.26 3.76 20.14
C LEU A 312 11.71 2.58 19.34
N LEU A 313 10.41 2.35 19.48
CA LEU A 313 9.61 1.58 18.53
C LEU A 313 8.88 2.55 17.61
N VAL A 314 9.12 2.47 16.31
CA VAL A 314 8.22 3.04 15.30
C VAL A 314 7.31 1.95 14.81
N MET A 315 6.00 2.16 14.79
CA MET A 315 5.04 1.20 14.24
C MET A 315 4.25 1.82 13.11
N ASP A 316 4.41 1.26 11.92
CA ASP A 316 3.59 1.60 10.75
C ASP A 316 2.25 0.87 10.78
N GLU A 317 1.22 1.49 10.23
CA GLU A 317 -0.16 1.02 10.28
C GLU A 317 -0.62 0.60 11.69
N ALA A 318 -0.41 1.48 12.66
CA ALA A 318 -0.72 1.25 14.07
C ALA A 318 -2.21 0.94 14.34
N HIS A 319 -3.09 1.21 13.37
CA HIS A 319 -4.50 0.86 13.45
C HIS A 319 -4.74 -0.66 13.60
N HIS A 320 -3.78 -1.52 13.22
CA HIS A 320 -3.83 -2.96 13.49
C HIS A 320 -3.79 -3.32 14.99
N LEU A 321 -3.42 -2.39 15.87
CA LEU A 321 -3.41 -2.58 17.33
C LEU A 321 -4.78 -2.41 18.00
N LYS A 322 -5.81 -1.99 17.24
CA LYS A 322 -7.14 -1.68 17.79
C LYS A 322 -7.75 -2.84 18.58
N ASN A 323 -7.51 -4.07 18.09
CA ASN A 323 -8.02 -5.29 18.68
C ASN A 323 -6.99 -5.92 19.63
N PRO A 324 -7.25 -5.94 20.96
CA PRO A 324 -6.30 -6.45 21.96
C PRO A 324 -5.95 -7.93 21.78
N GLY A 325 -6.83 -8.73 21.15
CA GLY A 325 -6.62 -10.16 20.91
C GLY A 325 -5.72 -10.49 19.71
N THR A 326 -5.37 -9.52 18.87
CA THR A 326 -4.48 -9.76 17.73
C THR A 326 -3.12 -10.23 18.21
N SER A 327 -2.46 -11.11 17.45
CA SER A 327 -1.12 -11.62 17.81
C SER A 327 -0.12 -10.48 18.02
N LEU A 328 -0.28 -9.38 17.28
CA LEU A 328 0.58 -8.20 17.35
C LEU A 328 0.33 -7.39 18.63
N ALA A 329 -0.94 -7.11 18.94
CA ALA A 329 -1.28 -6.39 20.17
C ALA A 329 -0.88 -7.16 21.42
N ARG A 330 -0.99 -8.50 21.40
CA ARG A 330 -0.57 -9.34 22.53
C ARG A 330 0.94 -9.37 22.76
N GLN A 331 1.76 -9.17 21.72
CA GLN A 331 3.22 -9.13 21.89
C GLN A 331 3.72 -7.87 22.62
N LEU A 332 3.00 -6.76 22.49
CA LEU A 332 3.32 -5.49 23.14
C LEU A 332 2.71 -5.35 24.54
N GLN A 333 1.68 -6.14 24.86
CA GLN A 333 0.96 -6.10 26.13
C GLN A 333 1.70 -6.81 27.25
N SER A 334 1.74 -6.19 28.43
CA SER A 334 2.11 -6.89 29.66
C SER A 334 1.14 -8.06 29.92
N PRO A 335 1.63 -9.28 30.25
CA PRO A 335 0.75 -10.41 30.53
C PRO A 335 0.03 -10.21 31.88
N ASP A 336 -1.30 -10.13 31.86
CA ASP A 336 -2.12 -9.92 33.07
C ASP A 336 -2.44 -11.24 33.80
N SER A 337 -2.19 -12.41 33.20
CA SER A 337 -2.46 -13.72 33.81
C SER A 337 -1.40 -14.79 33.52
N GLU A 338 -1.24 -15.79 34.40
CA GLU A 338 -0.34 -16.94 34.21
C GLU A 338 -0.66 -17.77 32.94
N ARG A 339 -1.88 -17.64 32.38
CA ARG A 339 -2.26 -18.24 31.10
C ARG A 339 -1.62 -17.53 29.90
N ASP A 340 -1.38 -16.21 29.98
CA ASP A 340 -0.78 -15.40 28.90
C ASP A 340 0.73 -15.64 28.73
N LEU A 341 1.40 -16.14 29.78
CA LEU A 341 2.81 -16.54 29.74
C LEU A 341 3.05 -17.82 28.92
N ARG A 342 2.04 -18.70 28.78
CA ARG A 342 2.18 -19.96 28.03
C ARG A 342 2.21 -19.74 26.51
N THR A 343 1.81 -18.55 26.07
CA THR A 343 1.52 -18.17 24.69
C THR A 343 2.57 -17.24 24.06
N GLY A 344 3.60 -16.78 24.77
CA GLY A 344 4.57 -15.82 24.23
C GLY A 344 4.00 -14.41 24.02
N ASP A 345 2.89 -14.12 24.70
CA ASP A 345 2.32 -12.78 24.81
C ASP A 345 3.24 -11.94 25.74
N GLY A 346 3.43 -10.65 25.46
CA GLY A 346 4.35 -9.77 26.18
C GLY A 346 5.84 -9.89 25.83
N ALA A 347 6.18 -10.59 24.75
CA ALA A 347 7.56 -10.74 24.25
C ALA A 347 8.34 -9.42 24.06
N MET A 348 7.65 -8.31 23.83
CA MET A 348 8.24 -6.99 23.63
C MET A 348 7.77 -5.96 24.68
N ALA A 349 7.02 -6.40 25.70
CA ALA A 349 6.62 -5.53 26.80
C ALA A 349 7.88 -5.01 27.53
N HIS A 350 7.90 -3.71 27.83
CA HIS A 350 9.01 -3.02 28.48
C HIS A 350 10.37 -3.06 27.75
N ALA A 351 10.40 -3.52 26.49
CA ALA A 351 11.62 -3.52 25.68
C ALA A 351 12.00 -2.13 25.15
N PHE A 352 11.02 -1.23 25.07
CA PHE A 352 11.14 0.08 24.44
C PHE A 352 11.13 1.22 25.45
N ASP A 353 12.01 2.20 25.29
CA ASP A 353 11.97 3.43 26.09
C ASP A 353 10.82 4.35 25.65
N ARG A 354 10.50 4.38 24.34
CA ARG A 354 9.47 5.25 23.73
C ARG A 354 8.79 4.56 22.54
N MET A 355 7.62 5.06 22.15
CA MET A 355 6.87 4.59 20.97
C MET A 355 6.42 5.74 20.06
N LEU A 356 6.49 5.54 18.74
CA LEU A 356 5.93 6.40 17.72
C LEU A 356 5.03 5.56 16.82
N PHE A 357 3.75 5.89 16.74
CA PHE A 357 2.79 5.16 15.93
C PHE A 357 2.40 5.97 14.70
N LEU A 358 2.39 5.34 13.53
CA LEU A 358 1.99 5.95 12.27
C LEU A 358 0.64 5.37 11.85
N THR A 359 -0.27 6.24 11.45
CA THR A 359 -1.54 5.86 10.82
C THR A 359 -1.97 6.98 9.87
N ALA A 360 -2.63 6.68 8.77
CA ALA A 360 -3.16 7.75 7.92
C ALA A 360 -4.52 8.28 8.40
N THR A 361 -5.16 7.52 9.29
CA THR A 361 -6.60 7.60 9.50
C THR A 361 -6.93 7.22 10.94
N PRO A 362 -6.44 7.97 11.93
CA PRO A 362 -6.70 7.66 13.34
C PRO A 362 -8.20 7.68 13.68
N PHE A 363 -9.01 8.38 12.87
CA PHE A 363 -10.46 8.48 13.00
C PHE A 363 -11.23 7.34 12.30
N GLN A 364 -10.55 6.46 11.57
CA GLN A 364 -11.13 5.16 11.24
C GLN A 364 -11.33 4.31 12.49
N LEU A 365 -10.44 4.50 13.47
CA LEU A 365 -10.58 3.90 14.78
C LEU A 365 -11.75 4.58 15.51
N GLY A 366 -12.62 3.77 16.10
CA GLY A 366 -13.55 4.27 17.10
C GLY A 366 -12.79 4.91 18.26
N HIS A 367 -13.42 5.85 18.96
CA HIS A 367 -12.77 6.55 20.08
C HIS A 367 -12.23 5.58 21.17
N HIS A 368 -12.94 4.47 21.45
CA HIS A 368 -12.43 3.41 22.33
C HIS A 368 -11.21 2.68 21.76
N GLU A 369 -11.19 2.41 20.46
CA GLU A 369 -10.06 1.79 19.78
C GLU A 369 -8.84 2.73 19.81
N LEU A 370 -9.03 4.02 19.56
CA LEU A 370 -7.96 5.01 19.67
C LEU A 370 -7.37 5.07 21.08
N VAL A 371 -8.21 5.09 22.12
CA VAL A 371 -7.73 5.03 23.52
C VAL A 371 -7.02 3.70 23.80
N SER A 372 -7.51 2.59 23.26
CA SER A 372 -6.85 1.27 23.37
C SER A 372 -5.46 1.29 22.75
N VAL A 373 -5.29 1.91 21.57
CA VAL A 373 -4.00 2.11 20.91
C VAL A 373 -3.09 3.02 21.75
N LEU A 374 -3.59 4.15 22.26
CA LEU A 374 -2.81 5.06 23.10
C LEU A 374 -2.36 4.41 24.41
N ARG A 375 -3.21 3.59 25.02
CA ARG A 375 -2.86 2.82 26.24
C ARG A 375 -1.67 1.88 26.03
N ARG A 376 -1.31 1.50 24.80
CA ARG A 376 -0.11 0.69 24.50
C ARG A 376 1.19 1.43 24.83
N PHE A 377 1.18 2.75 24.84
CA PHE A 377 2.31 3.53 25.35
C PHE A 377 2.55 3.24 26.84
N GLY A 378 1.56 2.70 27.56
CA GLY A 378 1.69 2.27 28.95
C GLY A 378 2.62 1.08 29.18
N ASP A 379 3.00 0.34 28.13
CA ASP A 379 3.89 -0.83 28.22
C ASP A 379 5.35 -0.50 27.88
N VAL A 380 5.70 0.80 27.73
CA VAL A 380 7.09 1.23 27.66
C VAL A 380 7.83 0.93 28.96
N ARG A 381 9.15 1.06 28.92
CA ARG A 381 9.97 1.06 30.12
C ARG A 381 9.79 2.38 30.87
N TRP A 382 9.15 2.32 32.02
CA TRP A 382 8.91 3.49 32.87
C TRP A 382 10.17 3.95 33.59
N ASP A 383 10.38 5.27 33.56
CA ASP A 383 11.36 5.99 34.37
C ASP A 383 10.62 7.13 35.07
N ALA A 384 10.34 6.96 36.36
CA ALA A 384 9.51 7.88 37.13
C ALA A 384 10.09 9.31 37.19
N GLY A 385 11.41 9.46 37.06
CA GLY A 385 12.07 10.77 37.03
C GLY A 385 11.87 11.53 35.71
N VAL A 386 11.40 10.86 34.65
CA VAL A 386 11.25 11.43 33.30
C VAL A 386 9.80 11.42 32.83
N LEU A 387 9.12 10.27 32.94
CA LEU A 387 7.74 10.08 32.48
C LEU A 387 6.71 10.30 33.59
N GLY A 388 7.15 10.43 34.84
CA GLY A 388 6.27 10.40 36.01
C GLY A 388 5.73 9.01 36.31
N GLU A 389 4.66 8.95 37.10
CA GLU A 389 4.02 7.71 37.52
C GLU A 389 3.09 7.14 36.45
N ARG A 390 3.13 5.82 36.27
CA ARG A 390 2.27 5.09 35.32
C ARG A 390 0.78 5.33 35.60
N ASP A 391 0.40 5.42 36.87
CA ASP A 391 -1.00 5.62 37.28
C ASP A 391 -1.54 6.99 36.82
N LYS A 392 -0.69 8.02 36.78
CA LYS A 392 -1.06 9.33 36.24
C LYS A 392 -1.36 9.24 34.74
N PHE A 393 -0.57 8.47 33.99
CA PHE A 393 -0.84 8.22 32.57
C PHE A 393 -2.16 7.47 32.37
N ILE A 394 -2.43 6.43 33.18
CA ILE A 394 -3.70 5.70 33.13
C ILE A 394 -4.88 6.65 33.40
N GLY A 395 -4.78 7.50 34.44
CA GLY A 395 -5.80 8.51 34.73
C GLY A 395 -5.98 9.54 33.60
N GLN A 396 -4.91 9.93 32.90
CA GLN A 396 -5.01 10.78 31.70
C GLN A 396 -5.74 10.08 30.55
N MET A 397 -5.50 8.77 30.36
CA MET A 397 -6.20 7.97 29.34
C MET A 397 -7.68 7.79 29.68
N ASP A 398 -8.03 7.63 30.94
CA ASP A 398 -9.42 7.55 31.40
C ASP A 398 -10.15 8.90 31.21
N GLY A 399 -9.53 10.01 31.63
CA GLY A 399 -10.08 11.34 31.39
C GLY A 399 -10.20 11.69 29.90
N LEU A 400 -9.27 11.23 29.07
CA LEU A 400 -9.38 11.35 27.61
C LEU A 400 -10.59 10.54 27.11
N ARG A 401 -10.71 9.28 27.53
CA ARG A 401 -11.84 8.41 27.15
C ARG A 401 -13.17 9.07 27.45
N ASP A 402 -13.35 9.63 28.64
CA ASP A 402 -14.61 10.26 29.05
C ASP A 402 -14.97 11.47 28.16
N ARG A 403 -13.98 12.32 27.84
CA ARG A 403 -14.19 13.47 26.94
C ARG A 403 -14.50 13.03 25.51
N LEU A 404 -13.85 11.98 25.01
CA LEU A 404 -14.16 11.43 23.70
C LEU A 404 -15.55 10.78 23.66
N ASN A 405 -15.97 10.09 24.74
CA ASN A 405 -17.31 9.52 24.86
C ASN A 405 -18.37 10.63 24.79
N GLU A 406 -18.17 11.74 25.50
CA GLU A 406 -19.10 12.87 25.50
C GLU A 406 -19.14 13.58 24.13
N SER A 407 -17.97 13.78 23.51
CA SER A 407 -17.89 14.30 22.13
C SER A 407 -18.64 13.40 21.14
N GLN A 408 -18.49 12.08 21.24
CA GLN A 408 -19.23 11.17 20.38
C GLN A 408 -20.74 11.19 20.66
N ARG A 409 -21.14 11.20 21.94
CA ARG A 409 -22.55 11.25 22.35
C ARG A 409 -23.25 12.48 21.80
N THR A 410 -22.63 13.66 21.92
CA THR A 410 -23.17 14.93 21.40
C THR A 410 -23.19 14.96 19.87
N ALA A 411 -22.17 14.41 19.20
CA ALA A 411 -22.17 14.27 17.74
C ALA A 411 -23.29 13.33 17.24
N ILE A 412 -23.54 12.21 17.92
CA ILE A 412 -24.67 11.31 17.64
C ILE A 412 -26.01 12.02 17.89
N ALA A 413 -26.12 12.82 18.96
CA ALA A 413 -27.32 13.61 19.22
C ALA A 413 -27.58 14.64 18.10
N LEU A 414 -26.53 15.30 17.61
CA LEU A 414 -26.59 16.17 16.44
C LEU A 414 -27.06 15.42 15.20
N GLN A 415 -26.47 14.25 14.89
CA GLN A 415 -26.86 13.44 13.75
C GLN A 415 -28.33 13.01 13.82
N ARG A 416 -28.81 12.59 14.99
CA ARG A 416 -30.22 12.20 15.20
C ARG A 416 -31.20 13.37 15.08
N SER A 417 -30.81 14.56 15.53
CA SER A 417 -31.59 15.77 15.33
C SER A 417 -31.60 16.18 13.85
N TRP A 418 -30.46 16.06 13.18
CA TRP A 418 -30.29 16.37 11.77
C TRP A 418 -31.11 15.44 10.88
N SER A 419 -31.11 14.13 11.16
CA SER A 419 -31.86 13.13 10.37
C SER A 419 -33.38 13.27 10.49
N ARG A 420 -33.88 14.10 11.42
CA ARG A 420 -35.31 14.40 11.57
C ARG A 420 -35.74 15.63 10.76
N LEU A 421 -34.80 16.37 10.18
CA LEU A 421 -35.10 17.45 9.26
C LEU A 421 -35.77 16.89 8.00
N ARG A 422 -36.72 17.65 7.49
CA ARG A 422 -37.37 17.40 6.20
C ARG A 422 -37.09 18.57 5.27
N ASP A 423 -37.36 18.38 3.99
CA ASP A 423 -37.19 19.44 2.99
C ASP A 423 -38.02 20.69 3.33
N GLU A 424 -39.21 20.51 3.93
CA GLU A 424 -40.06 21.60 4.44
C GLU A 424 -39.42 22.44 5.57
N ASP A 425 -38.43 21.89 6.28
CA ASP A 425 -37.72 22.62 7.35
C ASP A 425 -36.58 23.49 6.80
N CYS A 426 -36.21 23.31 5.52
CA CYS A 426 -35.04 23.87 4.85
C CYS A 426 -35.44 24.75 3.66
N ASP A 427 -35.42 26.07 3.83
CA ASP A 427 -35.73 27.00 2.73
C ASP A 427 -34.50 27.26 1.84
N GLY A 428 -34.54 26.79 0.59
CA GLY A 428 -33.47 27.04 -0.39
C GLY A 428 -32.23 26.18 -0.19
N GLU A 429 -31.06 26.66 -0.59
CA GLU A 429 -29.81 25.91 -0.41
C GLU A 429 -29.46 25.73 1.08
N VAL A 430 -29.16 24.48 1.45
CA VAL A 430 -28.94 24.07 2.85
C VAL A 430 -27.80 24.86 3.51
N GLN A 431 -26.76 25.23 2.76
CA GLN A 431 -25.63 26.01 3.28
C GLN A 431 -26.07 27.41 3.75
N ASP A 432 -26.89 28.10 2.96
CA ASP A 432 -27.34 29.46 3.27
C ASP A 432 -28.52 29.45 4.24
N TRP A 433 -29.37 28.43 4.18
CA TRP A 433 -30.34 28.14 5.22
C TRP A 433 -29.67 27.99 6.59
N TRP A 434 -28.61 27.18 6.69
CA TRP A 434 -27.90 26.95 7.94
C TRP A 434 -27.33 28.25 8.53
N LYS A 435 -26.71 29.09 7.70
CA LYS A 435 -26.18 30.40 8.13
C LYS A 435 -27.28 31.28 8.72
N ARG A 436 -28.47 31.31 8.11
CA ARG A 436 -29.62 32.09 8.60
C ARG A 436 -30.12 31.58 9.94
N ILE A 437 -30.37 30.28 10.08
CA ILE A 437 -30.93 29.73 11.33
C ILE A 437 -29.94 29.75 12.48
N SER A 438 -28.63 29.67 12.20
CA SER A 438 -27.59 29.76 13.22
C SER A 438 -27.46 31.15 13.84
N ALA A 439 -27.86 32.19 13.10
CA ALA A 439 -27.85 33.59 13.56
C ALA A 439 -29.21 34.06 14.08
N ALA A 440 -30.28 33.29 13.85
CA ALA A 440 -31.63 33.68 14.22
C ALA A 440 -31.87 33.56 15.74
N PRO A 441 -32.73 34.42 16.32
CA PRO A 441 -33.17 34.27 17.70
C PRO A 441 -33.81 32.90 17.93
N ARG A 442 -33.55 32.29 19.10
CA ARG A 442 -34.09 30.96 19.44
C ARG A 442 -35.62 30.86 19.31
N GLU A 443 -36.32 31.95 19.55
CA GLU A 443 -37.77 32.06 19.54
C GLU A 443 -38.38 32.00 18.13
N SER A 444 -37.63 32.43 17.10
CA SER A 444 -38.11 32.41 15.70
C SER A 444 -37.88 31.08 14.99
N LEU A 445 -37.22 30.11 15.64
CA LEU A 445 -36.91 28.80 15.07
C LEU A 445 -38.01 27.78 15.35
N THR A 446 -38.27 26.88 14.39
CA THR A 446 -39.14 25.72 14.63
C THR A 446 -38.51 24.80 15.69
N HIS A 447 -39.32 23.90 16.27
CA HIS A 447 -38.81 22.92 17.23
C HIS A 447 -37.67 22.06 16.66
N ARG A 448 -37.75 21.66 15.39
CA ARG A 448 -36.69 20.88 14.72
C ARG A 448 -35.44 21.71 14.49
N GLN A 449 -35.58 22.94 13.99
CA GLN A 449 -34.46 23.87 13.79
C GLN A 449 -33.72 24.18 15.09
N ARG A 450 -34.46 24.47 16.17
CA ARG A 450 -33.89 24.72 17.50
C ARG A 450 -33.11 23.51 18.02
N ALA A 451 -33.67 22.30 17.89
CA ALA A 451 -33.01 21.07 18.32
C ALA A 451 -31.67 20.83 17.60
N VAL A 452 -31.57 21.17 16.31
CA VAL A 452 -30.33 21.04 15.54
C VAL A 452 -29.30 22.09 15.95
N VAL A 453 -29.71 23.36 16.12
CA VAL A 453 -28.81 24.43 16.58
C VAL A 453 -28.24 24.14 17.97
N ASP A 454 -29.08 23.71 18.90
CA ASP A 454 -28.68 23.36 20.27
C ASP A 454 -27.74 22.14 20.28
N ALA A 455 -28.05 21.10 19.50
CA ALA A 455 -27.20 19.92 19.40
C ALA A 455 -25.84 20.25 18.74
N ASN A 456 -25.81 21.17 17.76
CA ASN A 456 -24.58 21.61 17.12
C ASN A 456 -23.68 22.37 18.11
N GLN A 457 -24.27 23.25 18.91
CA GLN A 457 -23.53 23.97 19.94
C GLN A 457 -22.98 23.01 21.02
N ALA A 458 -23.76 22.02 21.45
CA ALA A 458 -23.29 21.00 22.39
C ALA A 458 -22.14 20.17 21.79
N ALA A 459 -22.26 19.77 20.52
CA ALA A 459 -21.22 19.04 19.81
C ALA A 459 -19.91 19.85 19.69
N ARG A 460 -20.00 21.16 19.41
CA ARG A 460 -18.84 22.07 19.38
C ARG A 460 -18.09 22.09 20.70
N VAL A 461 -18.80 22.34 21.80
CA VAL A 461 -18.20 22.44 23.15
C VAL A 461 -17.53 21.12 23.55
N ALA A 462 -18.21 19.99 23.33
CA ALA A 462 -17.65 18.68 23.66
C ALA A 462 -16.45 18.32 22.77
N ARG A 463 -16.50 18.68 21.47
CA ARG A 463 -15.40 18.50 20.52
C ARG A 463 -14.17 19.32 20.92
N ASP A 464 -14.33 20.58 21.32
CA ASP A 464 -13.22 21.42 21.78
C ASP A 464 -12.53 20.83 23.03
N ALA A 465 -13.32 20.38 24.01
CA ALA A 465 -12.79 19.72 25.21
C ALA A 465 -12.05 18.41 24.88
N ALA A 466 -12.60 17.61 23.97
CA ALA A 466 -11.96 16.40 23.45
C ALA A 466 -10.66 16.72 22.68
N GLN A 467 -10.66 17.77 21.84
CA GLN A 467 -9.52 18.22 21.05
C GLN A 467 -8.35 18.65 21.94
N GLN A 468 -8.62 19.39 23.02
CA GLN A 468 -7.60 19.78 23.98
C GLN A 468 -6.99 18.55 24.69
N ALA A 469 -7.79 17.53 24.96
CA ALA A 469 -7.35 16.30 25.64
C ALA A 469 -6.48 15.40 24.74
N ILE A 470 -6.81 15.31 23.44
CA ILE A 470 -6.11 14.44 22.49
C ILE A 470 -4.85 15.07 21.90
N ARG A 471 -4.79 16.41 21.80
CA ARG A 471 -3.68 17.17 21.19
C ARG A 471 -2.27 16.78 21.67
N PRO A 472 -2.01 16.46 22.95
CA PRO A 472 -0.69 16.02 23.39
C PRO A 472 -0.23 14.72 22.72
N TRP A 473 -1.17 13.80 22.44
CA TRP A 473 -0.90 12.42 22.05
C TRP A 473 -0.90 12.20 20.53
N VAL A 474 -1.59 13.06 19.77
CA VAL A 474 -1.77 12.92 18.33
C VAL A 474 -1.37 14.19 17.61
N VAL A 475 -0.53 14.05 16.59
CA VAL A 475 -0.20 15.08 15.60
C VAL A 475 -0.88 14.69 14.30
N ARG A 476 -1.73 15.56 13.75
CA ARG A 476 -2.38 15.33 12.45
C ARG A 476 -2.58 16.62 11.69
N HIS A 477 -1.96 16.71 10.54
CA HIS A 477 -2.25 17.69 9.51
C HIS A 477 -3.23 17.13 8.50
N ASN A 478 -4.19 17.96 8.11
CA ASN A 478 -5.12 17.68 7.03
C ASN A 478 -4.70 18.48 5.80
N LYS A 479 -4.99 17.96 4.61
CA LYS A 479 -4.78 18.71 3.39
C LYS A 479 -5.81 19.84 3.29
N GLY A 480 -5.35 20.98 2.81
CA GLY A 480 -6.24 22.11 2.51
C GLY A 480 -7.20 21.78 1.36
N VAL A 481 -8.30 22.52 1.30
CA VAL A 481 -9.25 22.49 0.17
C VAL A 481 -8.58 22.98 -1.12
N HIS A 482 -7.61 23.89 -0.99
CA HIS A 482 -6.81 24.45 -2.08
C HIS A 482 -5.35 24.02 -1.96
N TRP A 483 -4.59 24.07 -3.05
CA TRP A 483 -3.14 23.93 -2.98
C TRP A 483 -2.54 25.11 -2.21
N ASN A 484 -1.49 24.83 -1.43
CA ASN A 484 -0.78 25.84 -0.65
C ASN A 484 -0.40 27.03 -1.54
N ASP A 485 -0.62 28.24 -1.03
CA ASP A 485 -0.32 29.51 -1.71
C ASP A 485 -1.05 29.72 -3.06
N THR A 486 -2.13 28.99 -3.33
CA THR A 486 -2.94 29.16 -4.54
C THR A 486 -4.45 29.18 -4.23
N VAL A 487 -5.24 29.67 -5.20
CA VAL A 487 -6.72 29.59 -5.19
C VAL A 487 -7.23 28.32 -5.90
N ILE A 488 -6.32 27.46 -6.33
CA ILE A 488 -6.66 26.28 -7.13
C ILE A 488 -7.12 25.17 -6.18
N ALA A 489 -8.33 24.64 -6.41
CA ALA A 489 -8.85 23.53 -5.64
C ALA A 489 -7.92 22.31 -5.73
N ARG A 490 -7.67 21.65 -4.61
CA ARG A 490 -6.81 20.46 -4.56
C ARG A 490 -7.43 19.27 -5.28
N ARG A 491 -8.74 19.07 -5.08
CA ARG A 491 -9.53 18.02 -5.72
C ARG A 491 -10.82 18.58 -6.28
N GLU A 492 -11.22 18.04 -7.42
CA GLU A 492 -12.50 18.30 -8.07
C GLU A 492 -13.25 16.97 -8.18
N ARG A 493 -14.41 16.88 -7.53
CA ARG A 493 -15.24 15.67 -7.50
C ARG A 493 -16.32 15.76 -8.58
N LEU A 494 -16.47 14.70 -9.36
CA LEU A 494 -17.37 14.60 -10.51
C LEU A 494 -18.24 13.34 -10.37
N ASP A 495 -19.49 13.55 -9.98
CA ASP A 495 -20.41 12.49 -9.57
C ASP A 495 -21.41 12.11 -10.67
N GLY A 496 -21.67 10.80 -10.81
CA GLY A 496 -22.69 10.27 -11.71
C GLY A 496 -22.47 10.68 -13.17
N SER A 497 -23.49 11.27 -13.79
CA SER A 497 -23.47 11.76 -15.17
C SER A 497 -22.46 12.90 -15.40
N ALA A 498 -22.14 13.70 -14.37
CA ALA A 498 -21.14 14.75 -14.48
C ALA A 498 -19.74 14.18 -14.75
N ALA A 499 -19.51 12.89 -14.47
CA ALA A 499 -18.26 12.21 -14.82
C ALA A 499 -17.98 12.20 -16.34
N ASN A 500 -19.01 12.24 -17.19
CA ASN A 500 -18.90 12.23 -18.65
C ASN A 500 -18.90 13.63 -19.31
N GLY A 501 -18.92 14.70 -18.52
CA GLY A 501 -18.85 16.08 -19.02
C GLY A 501 -20.23 16.74 -19.22
N GLY A 502 -20.58 17.62 -18.28
CA GLY A 502 -21.64 18.64 -18.43
C GLY A 502 -23.05 18.18 -18.03
N GLY A 503 -23.50 18.61 -16.85
CA GLY A 503 -24.89 18.40 -16.38
C GLY A 503 -25.02 18.56 -14.87
N VAL A 504 -26.27 18.59 -14.37
CA VAL A 504 -26.56 18.47 -12.94
C VAL A 504 -26.14 17.07 -12.48
N PRO A 505 -25.39 16.90 -11.38
CA PRO A 505 -24.97 15.60 -10.88
C PRO A 505 -26.20 14.70 -10.64
N CYS A 506 -26.38 13.69 -11.48
CA CYS A 506 -27.44 12.70 -11.35
C CYS A 506 -26.91 11.30 -11.71
N GLY A 507 -27.63 10.24 -11.35
CA GLY A 507 -27.21 8.90 -11.73
C GLY A 507 -27.25 8.68 -13.24
N LEU A 508 -26.36 7.83 -13.73
CA LEU A 508 -26.32 7.40 -15.13
C LEU A 508 -27.60 6.60 -15.45
N PRO A 509 -28.39 6.99 -16.46
CA PRO A 509 -29.61 6.28 -16.80
C PRO A 509 -29.27 4.91 -17.41
N VAL A 510 -30.07 3.90 -17.08
CA VAL A 510 -30.05 2.62 -17.81
C VAL A 510 -30.88 2.78 -19.09
N PRO A 511 -30.31 2.56 -20.29
CA PRO A 511 -31.04 2.68 -21.55
C PRO A 511 -32.26 1.76 -21.59
N GLN A 512 -33.33 2.19 -22.27
CA GLN A 512 -34.58 1.43 -22.31
C GLN A 512 -34.39 0.02 -22.88
N GLU A 513 -33.57 -0.14 -23.92
CA GLU A 513 -33.25 -1.45 -24.49
C GLU A 513 -32.49 -2.37 -23.53
N GLN A 514 -31.84 -1.83 -22.50
CA GLN A 514 -31.06 -2.59 -21.50
C GLN A 514 -31.80 -2.80 -20.18
N LEU A 515 -33.00 -2.24 -19.98
CA LEU A 515 -33.76 -2.41 -18.73
C LEU A 515 -34.15 -3.86 -18.45
N ARG A 516 -34.45 -4.64 -19.50
CA ARG A 516 -34.90 -6.04 -19.35
C ARG A 516 -33.85 -6.92 -18.67
N PRO A 517 -32.56 -6.91 -19.07
CA PRO A 517 -31.48 -7.54 -18.31
C PRO A 517 -31.47 -7.15 -16.83
N PHE A 518 -31.61 -5.85 -16.50
CA PHE A 518 -31.60 -5.39 -15.11
C PHE A 518 -32.78 -5.95 -14.31
N PHE A 519 -33.99 -5.96 -14.86
CA PHE A 519 -35.16 -6.54 -14.18
C PHE A 519 -35.05 -8.06 -14.01
N LEU A 520 -34.54 -8.78 -15.00
CA LEU A 520 -34.33 -10.23 -14.92
C LEU A 520 -33.27 -10.59 -13.89
N ALA A 521 -32.17 -9.82 -13.84
CA ALA A 521 -31.12 -9.97 -12.83
C ALA A 521 -31.67 -9.69 -11.42
N ALA A 522 -32.46 -8.64 -11.23
CA ALA A 522 -33.11 -8.34 -9.95
C ALA A 522 -34.05 -9.47 -9.51
N ARG A 523 -34.84 -10.06 -10.43
CA ARG A 523 -35.72 -11.20 -10.13
C ARG A 523 -34.99 -12.51 -9.89
N SER A 524 -33.77 -12.66 -10.40
CA SER A 524 -32.91 -13.82 -10.10
C SER A 524 -32.44 -13.84 -8.64
N ALA A 525 -32.69 -12.79 -7.86
CA ALA A 525 -32.33 -12.71 -6.45
C ALA A 525 -33.20 -13.60 -5.56
N VAL A 526 -32.52 -14.47 -4.79
CA VAL A 526 -33.15 -15.55 -4.01
C VAL A 526 -33.72 -15.02 -2.68
N SER A 527 -33.33 -13.84 -2.23
CA SER A 527 -33.80 -13.26 -0.96
C SER A 527 -34.08 -11.77 -1.10
N ALA A 528 -35.29 -11.34 -0.76
CA ALA A 528 -35.74 -9.94 -0.85
C ALA A 528 -35.00 -8.96 0.08
N GLY A 529 -34.21 -9.47 1.04
CA GLY A 529 -33.46 -8.67 2.01
C GLY A 529 -31.92 -8.80 1.94
N GLN A 530 -31.38 -9.59 1.01
CA GLN A 530 -29.92 -9.67 0.79
C GLN A 530 -29.60 -9.19 -0.62
N ASP A 531 -29.07 -7.98 -0.72
CA ASP A 531 -28.66 -7.30 -1.96
C ASP A 531 -27.36 -7.91 -2.55
N LEU A 532 -27.13 -9.21 -2.36
CA LEU A 532 -25.92 -9.95 -2.76
C LEU A 532 -25.65 -9.90 -4.28
N LEU A 533 -26.62 -9.41 -5.06
CA LEU A 533 -26.76 -9.64 -6.50
C LEU A 533 -26.89 -8.35 -7.30
N GLY A 534 -27.26 -7.24 -6.63
CA GLY A 534 -27.34 -5.92 -7.24
C GLY A 534 -25.96 -5.29 -7.44
N GLU A 535 -25.03 -5.46 -6.49
CA GLU A 535 -23.70 -4.82 -6.54
C GLU A 535 -22.86 -5.25 -7.75
N ALA A 536 -22.81 -6.56 -8.04
CA ALA A 536 -22.02 -7.08 -9.15
C ALA A 536 -22.57 -6.64 -10.52
N LEU A 537 -23.90 -6.58 -10.66
CA LEU A 537 -24.56 -6.08 -11.87
C LEU A 537 -24.29 -4.59 -12.07
N CYS A 538 -24.32 -3.79 -11.00
CA CYS A 538 -24.02 -2.36 -11.08
C CYS A 538 -22.57 -2.10 -11.53
N SER A 539 -21.66 -3.05 -11.31
CA SER A 539 -20.29 -3.01 -11.85
C SER A 539 -20.27 -3.37 -13.34
N SER A 540 -20.57 -4.64 -13.68
CA SER A 540 -20.59 -5.11 -15.07
C SER A 540 -21.42 -6.39 -15.27
N TYR A 541 -21.81 -6.65 -16.52
CA TYR A 541 -22.50 -7.90 -16.89
C TYR A 541 -21.60 -9.14 -16.67
N GLU A 542 -20.29 -9.02 -16.88
CA GLU A 542 -19.30 -10.09 -16.69
C GLU A 542 -19.12 -10.43 -15.21
N ALA A 543 -19.02 -9.42 -14.34
CA ALA A 543 -18.95 -9.61 -12.89
C ALA A 543 -20.22 -10.31 -12.37
N PHE A 544 -21.39 -9.88 -12.84
CA PHE A 544 -22.66 -10.54 -12.53
C PHE A 544 -22.68 -12.00 -12.99
N ARG A 545 -22.28 -12.31 -14.23
CA ARG A 545 -22.24 -13.71 -14.73
C ARG A 545 -21.26 -14.59 -13.95
N PHE A 546 -20.07 -14.09 -13.64
CA PHE A 546 -19.01 -14.87 -12.98
C PHE A 546 -19.38 -15.27 -11.56
N THR A 547 -19.90 -14.33 -10.77
CA THR A 547 -20.38 -14.61 -9.40
C THR A 547 -21.49 -15.67 -9.37
N ARG A 548 -22.18 -15.91 -10.48
CA ARG A 548 -23.22 -16.95 -10.61
C ARG A 548 -22.73 -18.29 -11.09
N LYS A 549 -21.77 -18.32 -12.01
CA LYS A 549 -21.22 -19.58 -12.55
C LYS A 549 -20.29 -20.27 -11.54
N SER A 550 -19.44 -19.51 -10.85
CA SER A 550 -18.31 -20.07 -10.11
C SER A 550 -18.60 -20.42 -8.65
N ARG A 551 -19.80 -20.12 -8.11
CA ARG A 551 -20.17 -20.28 -6.66
C ARG A 551 -19.23 -19.59 -5.65
N GLU A 552 -18.17 -18.93 -6.11
CA GLU A 552 -17.21 -18.14 -5.35
C GLU A 552 -17.38 -16.65 -5.64
N HIS A 553 -17.15 -15.81 -4.63
CA HIS A 553 -17.11 -14.36 -4.79
C HIS A 553 -15.81 -13.97 -5.51
N GLY A 554 -15.89 -13.60 -6.79
CA GLY A 554 -14.75 -13.10 -7.58
C GLY A 554 -14.27 -11.68 -7.23
N LYS A 555 -14.56 -11.19 -6.01
CA LYS A 555 -14.02 -9.93 -5.48
C LYS A 555 -12.56 -10.16 -5.07
N ASP A 556 -11.68 -9.19 -5.32
CA ASP A 556 -10.27 -9.25 -4.91
C ASP A 556 -10.05 -8.91 -3.41
N ASP A 557 -11.13 -8.79 -2.63
CA ASP A 557 -11.12 -8.35 -1.23
C ASP A 557 -10.85 -9.49 -0.23
N GLN A 558 -10.37 -9.14 0.97
CA GLN A 558 -10.02 -10.11 2.04
C GLN A 558 -11.21 -10.54 2.93
N ASP A 559 -12.40 -9.97 2.74
CA ASP A 559 -13.57 -10.34 3.52
C ASP A 559 -14.19 -11.66 3.04
N ALA A 560 -13.64 -12.76 3.56
CA ALA A 560 -14.25 -14.08 3.52
C ALA A 560 -15.48 -14.13 4.46
N ALA A 561 -16.56 -13.44 4.09
CA ALA A 561 -17.85 -13.65 4.72
C ALA A 561 -18.44 -14.99 4.25
N LEU A 562 -18.72 -15.85 5.24
CA LEU A 562 -19.28 -17.20 5.15
C LEU A 562 -20.28 -17.40 3.99
N THR A 563 -19.87 -18.20 2.99
CA THR A 563 -20.74 -18.65 1.91
C THR A 563 -21.78 -19.63 2.46
N ALA A 564 -23.01 -19.19 2.69
CA ALA A 564 -24.14 -20.10 2.76
C ALA A 564 -24.37 -20.68 1.35
N MET A 565 -24.41 -22.01 1.22
CA MET A 565 -24.81 -22.68 -0.02
C MET A 565 -26.30 -22.35 -0.29
N VAL A 566 -26.56 -21.36 -1.13
CA VAL A 566 -27.93 -21.02 -1.55
C VAL A 566 -28.35 -21.89 -2.73
N GLU A 567 -29.49 -22.54 -2.61
CA GLU A 567 -30.08 -23.38 -3.66
C GLU A 567 -30.57 -22.50 -4.83
N MET A 568 -29.91 -22.62 -5.99
CA MET A 568 -30.09 -21.76 -7.17
C MET A 568 -31.18 -22.25 -8.14
N THR A 569 -32.01 -23.22 -7.75
CA THR A 569 -33.02 -23.85 -8.62
C THR A 569 -34.05 -22.84 -9.16
N HIS A 570 -34.45 -21.86 -8.36
CA HIS A 570 -35.39 -20.79 -8.77
C HIS A 570 -34.75 -19.75 -9.72
N SER A 571 -33.44 -19.52 -9.63
CA SER A 571 -32.75 -18.45 -10.39
C SER A 571 -32.34 -18.88 -11.80
N ARG A 572 -32.35 -20.19 -12.13
CA ARG A 572 -31.79 -20.71 -13.39
C ARG A 572 -32.53 -20.21 -14.63
N TRP A 573 -33.86 -20.14 -14.57
CA TRP A 573 -34.66 -19.63 -15.69
C TRP A 573 -34.40 -18.13 -15.92
N TYR A 574 -34.40 -17.32 -14.85
CA TYR A 574 -34.11 -15.89 -14.94
C TYR A 574 -32.72 -15.59 -15.50
N LEU A 575 -31.71 -16.40 -15.15
CA LEU A 575 -30.36 -16.25 -15.69
C LEU A 575 -30.28 -16.63 -17.18
N GLN A 576 -31.00 -17.67 -17.62
CA GLN A 576 -31.09 -18.01 -19.04
C GLN A 576 -31.81 -16.92 -19.84
N GLU A 577 -32.90 -16.37 -19.30
CA GLU A 577 -33.60 -15.25 -19.91
C GLU A 577 -32.78 -13.97 -19.88
N PHE A 578 -31.99 -13.75 -18.82
CA PHE A 578 -31.02 -12.65 -18.76
C PHE A 578 -30.01 -12.75 -19.90
N ASP A 579 -29.43 -13.94 -20.12
CA ASP A 579 -28.48 -14.15 -21.21
C ASP A 579 -29.12 -13.97 -22.58
N ARG A 580 -30.36 -14.45 -22.77
CA ARG A 580 -31.14 -14.21 -23.99
C ARG A 580 -31.43 -12.73 -24.20
N ALA A 581 -31.86 -12.01 -23.16
CA ALA A 581 -32.14 -10.59 -23.23
C ALA A 581 -30.87 -9.79 -23.56
N LEU A 582 -29.74 -10.11 -22.93
CA LEU A 582 -28.47 -9.46 -23.22
C LEU A 582 -28.00 -9.70 -24.66
N ASN A 583 -28.19 -10.92 -25.18
CA ASN A 583 -27.90 -11.22 -26.59
C ASN A 583 -28.84 -10.47 -27.55
N GLN A 584 -30.09 -10.22 -27.16
CA GLN A 584 -31.05 -9.39 -27.91
C GLN A 584 -30.70 -7.90 -27.89
N CYS A 585 -29.94 -7.44 -26.88
CA CYS A 585 -29.39 -6.08 -26.83
C CYS A 585 -28.21 -5.87 -27.81
N SER A 586 -28.03 -6.72 -28.83
CA SER A 586 -27.02 -6.57 -29.90
C SER A 586 -25.58 -6.38 -29.41
N GLY A 587 -25.21 -6.98 -28.27
CA GLY A 587 -23.87 -6.82 -27.69
C GLY A 587 -23.62 -5.46 -27.03
N ALA A 588 -24.68 -4.75 -26.62
CA ALA A 588 -24.57 -3.48 -25.93
C ALA A 588 -23.68 -3.60 -24.67
N THR A 589 -22.70 -2.70 -24.59
CA THR A 589 -21.83 -2.55 -23.43
C THR A 589 -22.66 -2.15 -22.21
N HIS A 590 -22.31 -2.66 -21.04
CA HIS A 590 -22.93 -2.27 -19.78
C HIS A 590 -22.89 -0.74 -19.62
N PRO A 591 -23.99 -0.04 -19.23
CA PRO A 591 -24.05 1.42 -19.30
C PRO A 591 -22.98 2.14 -18.47
N LYS A 592 -22.63 1.56 -17.31
CA LYS A 592 -21.55 2.10 -16.45
C LYS A 592 -20.16 1.86 -17.05
N ILE A 593 -19.95 0.70 -17.68
CA ILE A 593 -18.71 0.39 -18.40
C ILE A 593 -18.57 1.35 -19.57
N ASP A 594 -19.62 1.55 -20.36
CA ASP A 594 -19.64 2.46 -21.49
C ASP A 594 -19.29 3.90 -21.07
N SER A 595 -19.98 4.43 -20.05
CA SER A 595 -19.64 5.74 -19.46
C SER A 595 -18.17 5.83 -19.02
N THR A 596 -17.66 4.81 -18.33
CA THR A 596 -16.27 4.79 -17.89
C THR A 596 -15.31 4.74 -19.08
N VAL A 597 -15.59 3.91 -20.08
CA VAL A 597 -14.80 3.77 -21.31
C VAL A 597 -14.76 5.10 -22.06
N GLN A 598 -15.91 5.72 -22.33
CA GLN A 598 -15.98 7.01 -23.02
C GLN A 598 -15.13 8.05 -22.30
N ARG A 599 -15.29 8.18 -20.96
CA ARG A 599 -14.52 9.16 -20.19
C ARG A 599 -13.02 8.88 -20.18
N VAL A 600 -12.61 7.61 -20.03
CA VAL A 600 -11.20 7.22 -20.07
C VAL A 600 -10.60 7.56 -21.43
N VAL A 601 -11.32 7.25 -22.51
CA VAL A 601 -10.83 7.48 -23.88
C VAL A 601 -10.82 8.96 -24.21
N ASP A 602 -11.77 9.77 -23.75
CA ASP A 602 -11.74 11.24 -23.87
C ASP A 602 -10.48 11.83 -23.23
N LEU A 603 -10.15 11.38 -22.03
CA LEU A 603 -8.96 11.84 -21.30
C LEU A 603 -7.67 11.37 -21.99
N TRP A 604 -7.65 10.13 -22.47
CA TRP A 604 -6.54 9.60 -23.25
C TRP A 604 -6.34 10.39 -24.55
N GLU A 605 -7.41 10.71 -25.29
CA GLU A 605 -7.37 11.50 -26.51
C GLU A 605 -6.76 12.89 -26.25
N ALA A 606 -7.13 13.48 -25.11
CA ALA A 606 -6.57 14.73 -24.61
C ALA A 606 -5.15 14.61 -24.01
N GLY A 607 -4.55 13.41 -23.99
CA GLY A 607 -3.15 13.17 -23.59
C GLY A 607 -2.90 13.02 -22.11
N GLU A 608 -3.96 12.76 -21.36
CA GLU A 608 -3.92 12.51 -19.93
C GLU A 608 -3.79 11.02 -19.63
N LYS A 609 -3.07 10.71 -18.55
CA LYS A 609 -3.09 9.38 -17.95
C LYS A 609 -4.28 9.22 -17.02
N VAL A 610 -4.82 8.01 -16.96
CA VAL A 610 -6.01 7.70 -16.17
C VAL A 610 -5.80 6.48 -15.30
N LEU A 611 -6.12 6.61 -14.02
CA LEU A 611 -6.17 5.52 -13.07
C LEU A 611 -7.63 5.10 -12.85
N VAL A 612 -7.95 3.81 -13.00
CA VAL A 612 -9.30 3.28 -12.81
C VAL A 612 -9.28 2.20 -11.73
N PHE A 613 -10.16 2.32 -10.72
CA PHE A 613 -10.34 1.32 -9.67
C PHE A 613 -11.65 0.55 -9.87
N ALA A 614 -11.55 -0.78 -9.89
CA ALA A 614 -12.69 -1.71 -9.96
C ALA A 614 -12.44 -2.97 -9.08
N PHE A 615 -13.46 -3.51 -8.40
CA PHE A 615 -13.30 -4.59 -7.40
C PHE A 615 -13.25 -5.96 -8.03
N TYR A 616 -14.03 -6.15 -9.08
CA TYR A 616 -14.18 -7.44 -9.71
C TYR A 616 -13.11 -7.63 -10.79
N ARG A 617 -12.43 -8.78 -10.76
CA ARG A 617 -11.45 -9.15 -11.79
C ARG A 617 -12.07 -9.11 -13.19
N GLN A 618 -13.32 -9.56 -13.30
CA GLN A 618 -14.05 -9.58 -14.56
C GLN A 618 -14.39 -8.18 -15.07
N THR A 619 -14.78 -7.26 -14.19
CA THR A 619 -14.93 -5.84 -14.54
C THR A 619 -13.61 -5.25 -15.02
N CYS A 620 -12.48 -5.56 -14.35
CA CYS A 620 -11.16 -5.08 -14.79
C CYS A 620 -10.80 -5.59 -16.20
N ARG A 621 -11.11 -6.86 -16.51
CA ARG A 621 -10.91 -7.45 -17.85
C ARG A 621 -11.82 -6.80 -18.89
N ALA A 622 -13.11 -6.65 -18.58
CA ALA A 622 -14.08 -6.00 -19.45
C ALA A 622 -13.65 -4.57 -19.78
N LEU A 623 -13.27 -3.78 -18.77
CA LEU A 623 -12.73 -2.42 -18.96
C LEU A 623 -11.52 -2.43 -19.88
N ARG A 624 -10.52 -3.32 -19.67
CA ARG A 624 -9.35 -3.40 -20.55
C ARG A 624 -9.72 -3.64 -22.02
N ILE A 625 -10.64 -4.56 -22.26
CA ILE A 625 -11.09 -4.93 -23.60
C ILE A 625 -11.83 -3.77 -24.25
N HIS A 626 -12.85 -3.22 -23.58
CA HIS A 626 -13.68 -2.15 -24.13
C HIS A 626 -12.91 -0.84 -24.32
N ILE A 627 -12.02 -0.48 -23.39
CA ILE A 627 -11.12 0.67 -23.55
C ILE A 627 -10.19 0.47 -24.74
N SER A 628 -9.59 -0.73 -24.90
CA SER A 628 -8.71 -1.00 -26.04
C SER A 628 -9.45 -0.89 -27.37
N GLY A 629 -10.64 -1.49 -27.47
CA GLY A 629 -11.46 -1.43 -28.68
C GLY A 629 -11.94 -0.01 -29.03
N GLU A 630 -12.34 0.78 -28.03
CA GLU A 630 -12.76 2.16 -28.24
C GLU A 630 -11.57 3.06 -28.63
N ILE A 631 -10.37 2.84 -28.09
CA ILE A 631 -9.15 3.53 -28.55
C ILE A 631 -8.86 3.20 -30.01
N GLU A 632 -8.93 1.92 -30.43
CA GLU A 632 -8.70 1.55 -31.83
C GLU A 632 -9.72 2.20 -32.78
N LYS A 633 -10.99 2.23 -32.36
CA LYS A 633 -12.06 2.90 -33.11
C LYS A 633 -11.80 4.40 -33.23
N ARG A 634 -11.59 5.11 -32.12
CA ARG A 634 -11.33 6.56 -32.14
C ARG A 634 -10.04 6.92 -32.85
N LEU A 635 -9.03 6.06 -32.80
CA LEU A 635 -7.79 6.24 -33.55
C LEU A 635 -8.05 6.37 -35.05
N LEU A 636 -8.89 5.49 -35.60
CA LEU A 636 -9.30 5.53 -37.00
C LEU A 636 -10.10 6.81 -37.28
N ASP A 637 -11.11 7.10 -36.46
CA ASP A 637 -12.00 8.26 -36.63
C ASP A 637 -11.25 9.59 -36.58
N VAL A 638 -10.38 9.78 -35.59
CA VAL A 638 -9.55 10.99 -35.43
C VAL A 638 -8.60 11.17 -36.61
N THR A 639 -7.98 10.08 -37.06
CA THR A 639 -7.04 10.14 -38.20
C THR A 639 -7.77 10.51 -39.48
N ILE A 640 -8.91 9.88 -39.76
CA ILE A 640 -9.73 10.18 -40.94
C ILE A 640 -10.22 11.63 -40.90
N ARG A 641 -10.80 12.06 -39.77
CA ARG A 641 -11.29 13.44 -39.61
C ARG A 641 -10.19 14.46 -39.90
N ARG A 642 -8.99 14.29 -39.33
CA ARG A 642 -7.87 15.24 -39.53
C ARG A 642 -7.38 15.28 -40.98
N LEU A 643 -7.50 14.18 -41.72
CA LEU A 643 -7.15 14.11 -43.14
C LEU A 643 -8.24 14.75 -44.00
N GLU A 644 -9.51 14.49 -43.70
CA GLU A 644 -10.66 15.09 -44.38
C GLU A 644 -10.73 16.61 -44.20
N GLU A 645 -10.45 17.12 -43.00
CA GLU A 645 -10.34 18.56 -42.71
C GLU A 645 -9.27 19.26 -43.56
N SER A 646 -8.28 18.51 -44.06
CA SER A 646 -7.24 18.99 -44.98
C SER A 646 -7.54 18.74 -46.46
N GLY A 647 -8.73 18.23 -46.79
CA GLY A 647 -9.16 17.94 -48.16
C GLY A 647 -8.60 16.63 -48.75
N GLN A 648 -8.03 15.75 -47.91
CA GLN A 648 -7.50 14.44 -48.34
C GLN A 648 -8.51 13.33 -48.02
N GLU A 649 -9.06 12.70 -49.07
CA GLU A 649 -10.00 11.58 -48.91
C GLU A 649 -9.24 10.25 -48.74
N VAL A 650 -9.30 9.64 -47.55
CA VAL A 650 -8.55 8.42 -47.24
C VAL A 650 -9.48 7.31 -46.76
N LYS A 651 -9.45 6.16 -47.46
CA LYS A 651 -10.20 4.96 -47.05
C LYS A 651 -9.61 4.38 -45.75
N PRO A 652 -10.40 3.66 -44.92
CA PRO A 652 -9.93 3.11 -43.63
C PRO A 652 -8.63 2.28 -43.71
N GLY A 653 -8.44 1.50 -44.78
CA GLY A 653 -7.21 0.73 -45.00
C GLY A 653 -5.96 1.57 -45.28
N GLY A 654 -6.14 2.83 -45.71
CA GLY A 654 -5.05 3.79 -45.96
C GLY A 654 -4.44 4.37 -44.68
N VAL A 655 -5.18 4.39 -43.56
CA VAL A 655 -4.70 4.92 -42.28
C VAL A 655 -3.50 4.13 -41.76
N GLN A 656 -3.59 2.79 -41.76
CA GLN A 656 -2.49 1.94 -41.33
C GLN A 656 -1.25 2.08 -42.24
N GLN A 657 -1.46 2.25 -43.55
CA GLN A 657 -0.37 2.49 -44.51
C GLN A 657 0.31 3.84 -44.27
N LEU A 658 -0.47 4.90 -43.99
CA LEU A 658 0.05 6.23 -43.67
C LEU A 658 0.88 6.21 -42.39
N LEU A 659 0.34 5.65 -41.31
CA LEU A 659 1.07 5.53 -40.04
C LEU A 659 2.33 4.67 -40.20
N GLY A 660 2.27 3.58 -40.98
CA GLY A 660 3.43 2.77 -41.34
C GLY A 660 4.49 3.53 -42.15
N ARG A 661 4.08 4.41 -43.08
CA ARG A 661 4.99 5.31 -43.81
C ARG A 661 5.68 6.29 -42.87
N ILE A 662 4.96 6.87 -41.91
CA ILE A 662 5.53 7.79 -40.91
C ILE A 662 6.52 7.03 -40.02
N GLN A 663 6.15 5.86 -39.51
CA GLN A 663 7.03 4.99 -38.73
C GLN A 663 8.32 4.68 -39.49
N LYS A 664 8.21 4.26 -40.76
CA LYS A 664 9.39 4.01 -41.59
C LYS A 664 10.25 5.26 -41.78
N ARG A 665 9.63 6.37 -42.21
CA ARG A 665 10.33 7.62 -42.57
C ARG A 665 10.94 8.35 -41.38
N TYR A 666 10.37 8.27 -40.18
CA TYR A 666 10.85 9.04 -39.02
C TYR A 666 11.45 8.16 -37.91
N PHE A 667 11.18 6.85 -37.89
CA PHE A 667 11.55 5.98 -36.76
C PHE A 667 12.27 4.68 -37.12
N ASP A 668 12.12 4.11 -38.31
CA ASP A 668 12.76 2.81 -38.62
C ASP A 668 13.98 2.97 -39.55
N ASP A 669 13.95 3.93 -40.48
CA ASP A 669 15.05 4.22 -41.40
C ASP A 669 16.07 5.19 -40.78
N SER A 670 17.28 4.70 -40.46
CA SER A 670 18.35 5.49 -39.81
C SER A 670 18.88 6.63 -40.68
N ASP A 671 18.83 6.50 -42.00
CA ASP A 671 19.45 7.45 -42.93
C ASP A 671 18.48 8.57 -43.36
N SER A 672 17.20 8.41 -43.01
CA SER A 672 16.17 9.34 -43.41
C SER A 672 16.36 10.72 -42.75
N PRO A 673 16.00 11.82 -43.44
CA PRO A 673 15.97 13.15 -42.83
C PRO A 673 15.05 13.24 -41.61
N GLY A 674 13.92 12.52 -41.63
CA GLY A 674 12.96 12.52 -40.52
C GLY A 674 13.49 11.84 -39.27
N ARG A 675 14.28 10.77 -39.43
CA ARG A 675 14.94 10.12 -38.31
C ARG A 675 16.01 11.02 -37.70
N ARG A 676 16.85 11.63 -38.53
CA ARG A 676 17.84 12.60 -38.05
C ARG A 676 17.20 13.76 -37.28
N ALA A 677 16.04 14.26 -37.73
CA ALA A 677 15.28 15.27 -37.03
C ALA A 677 14.82 14.82 -35.62
N ILE A 678 14.25 13.61 -35.49
CA ILE A 678 13.83 13.06 -34.19
C ILE A 678 15.03 12.84 -33.27
N ASP A 679 16.09 12.20 -33.76
CA ASP A 679 17.27 11.91 -32.96
C ASP A 679 17.97 13.20 -32.51
N SER A 680 17.99 14.24 -33.35
CA SER A 680 18.47 15.57 -32.99
C SER A 680 17.60 16.22 -31.90
N ALA A 681 16.27 16.20 -32.04
CA ALA A 681 15.36 16.80 -31.06
C ALA A 681 15.45 16.11 -29.69
N LEU A 682 15.46 14.77 -29.66
CA LEU A 682 15.61 13.99 -28.42
C LEU A 682 17.03 14.14 -27.83
N GLY A 683 18.05 14.18 -28.69
CA GLY A 683 19.43 14.42 -28.29
C GLY A 683 19.62 15.78 -27.62
N GLN A 684 18.99 16.85 -28.16
CA GLN A 684 19.02 18.18 -27.57
C GLN A 684 18.39 18.22 -26.17
N ILE A 685 17.30 17.47 -25.94
CA ILE A 685 16.69 17.35 -24.60
C ILE A 685 17.64 16.67 -23.62
N VAL A 686 18.32 15.59 -24.04
CA VAL A 686 19.30 14.93 -23.15
C VAL A 686 20.51 15.83 -22.92
N GLN A 687 20.98 16.53 -23.95
CA GLN A 687 22.12 17.44 -23.88
C GLN A 687 21.86 18.66 -22.98
N SER A 688 20.63 19.20 -22.98
CA SER A 688 20.28 20.31 -22.07
C SER A 688 20.38 19.92 -20.59
N HIS A 689 20.38 18.62 -20.29
CA HIS A 689 20.52 18.04 -18.95
C HIS A 689 21.88 17.36 -18.72
N GLU A 690 22.87 17.58 -19.59
CA GLU A 690 24.16 16.90 -19.53
C GLU A 690 24.85 17.08 -18.17
N ALA A 691 24.94 18.31 -17.67
CA ALA A 691 25.52 18.59 -16.35
C ALA A 691 24.78 17.88 -15.19
N ALA A 692 23.45 17.76 -15.28
CA ALA A 692 22.64 17.07 -14.27
C ALA A 692 22.77 15.54 -14.38
N LEU A 693 22.97 15.01 -15.58
CA LEU A 693 23.23 13.59 -15.82
C LEU A 693 24.66 13.19 -15.41
N GLU A 694 25.64 14.09 -15.57
CA GLU A 694 27.00 13.93 -15.08
C GLU A 694 27.09 13.94 -13.55
N SER A 695 26.36 14.84 -12.89
CA SER A 695 26.36 14.93 -11.42
C SER A 695 25.87 13.65 -10.76
N VAL A 696 24.96 12.93 -11.43
CA VAL A 696 24.44 11.65 -10.97
C VAL A 696 25.15 10.42 -11.55
N GLN A 697 26.27 10.63 -12.24
CA GLN A 697 27.11 9.59 -12.85
C GLN A 697 26.35 8.67 -13.82
N ALA A 698 25.40 9.21 -14.59
CA ALA A 698 24.68 8.43 -15.58
C ALA A 698 25.62 7.98 -16.71
N SER A 699 25.60 6.69 -17.04
CA SER A 699 26.47 6.13 -18.10
C SER A 699 26.02 6.57 -19.50
N GLU A 700 26.94 6.56 -20.46
CA GLU A 700 26.62 6.78 -21.89
C GLU A 700 25.56 5.80 -22.41
N GLU A 701 25.58 4.56 -21.92
CA GLU A 701 24.56 3.55 -22.23
C GLU A 701 23.19 3.98 -21.71
N GLN A 702 23.09 4.52 -20.48
CA GLN A 702 21.83 5.00 -19.93
C GLN A 702 21.28 6.20 -20.72
N ARG A 703 22.15 7.13 -21.14
CA ARG A 703 21.79 8.29 -21.98
C ARG A 703 21.25 7.83 -23.34
N THR A 704 21.94 6.91 -23.99
CA THR A 704 21.50 6.30 -25.26
C THR A 704 20.16 5.58 -25.09
N THR A 705 20.01 4.85 -24.00
CA THR A 705 18.78 4.13 -23.66
C THR A 705 17.60 5.08 -23.44
N LEU A 706 17.81 6.24 -22.82
CA LEU A 706 16.77 7.26 -22.66
C LEU A 706 16.24 7.74 -24.02
N VAL A 707 17.13 8.06 -24.96
CA VAL A 707 16.77 8.45 -26.33
C VAL A 707 16.00 7.33 -27.02
N GLU A 708 16.45 6.08 -26.87
CA GLU A 708 15.76 4.92 -27.43
C GLU A 708 14.34 4.75 -26.88
N VAL A 709 14.16 4.84 -25.56
CA VAL A 709 12.85 4.70 -24.91
C VAL A 709 11.90 5.81 -25.36
N MET A 710 12.35 7.08 -25.35
CA MET A 710 11.54 8.22 -25.79
C MET A 710 11.08 8.05 -27.24
N ARG A 711 12.02 7.70 -28.13
CA ARG A 711 11.77 7.45 -29.54
C ARG A 711 10.78 6.30 -29.77
N ARG A 712 10.98 5.18 -29.09
CA ARG A 712 10.12 3.99 -29.17
C ARG A 712 8.68 4.30 -28.77
N PHE A 713 8.50 5.17 -27.78
CA PHE A 713 7.19 5.63 -27.35
C PHE A 713 6.54 6.56 -28.39
N LEU A 714 7.30 7.49 -28.96
CA LEU A 714 6.79 8.40 -30.00
C LEU A 714 6.41 7.70 -31.29
N ARG A 715 7.06 6.58 -31.62
CA ARG A 715 6.79 5.74 -32.80
C ARG A 715 5.38 5.14 -32.83
N VAL A 716 4.73 4.97 -31.67
CA VAL A 716 3.52 4.16 -31.55
C VAL A 716 2.36 4.81 -32.31
N SER A 717 1.58 4.00 -33.05
CA SER A 717 0.49 4.48 -33.89
C SER A 717 -0.52 5.38 -33.14
N THR A 718 -0.79 5.05 -31.87
CA THR A 718 -1.66 5.84 -30.98
C THR A 718 -1.11 7.23 -30.69
N THR A 719 0.21 7.36 -30.49
CA THR A 719 0.89 8.64 -30.30
C THR A 719 0.95 9.46 -31.60
N LEU A 720 1.27 8.80 -32.72
CA LEU A 720 1.39 9.46 -34.03
C LEU A 720 0.06 10.06 -34.49
N ALA A 721 -1.04 9.32 -34.38
CA ALA A 721 -2.35 9.80 -34.81
C ALA A 721 -2.79 11.07 -34.07
N ARG A 722 -2.43 11.17 -32.78
CA ARG A 722 -2.81 12.29 -31.91
C ARG A 722 -1.89 13.49 -32.09
N CYS A 723 -0.58 13.27 -32.16
CA CYS A 723 0.39 14.36 -32.01
C CYS A 723 1.13 14.73 -33.31
N PHE A 724 1.16 13.86 -34.32
CA PHE A 724 1.91 14.11 -35.56
C PHE A 724 1.10 14.94 -36.56
N PRO A 725 1.73 15.85 -37.35
CA PRO A 725 1.05 16.57 -38.43
C PRO A 725 0.80 15.64 -39.63
N LEU A 726 -0.33 14.92 -39.60
CA LEU A 726 -0.67 13.90 -40.61
C LEU A 726 -0.99 14.49 -41.99
N SER A 727 -1.76 15.57 -42.02
CA SER A 727 -2.24 16.25 -43.23
C SER A 727 -1.11 16.90 -44.05
N GLU A 728 -0.08 17.37 -43.35
CA GLU A 728 1.01 18.17 -43.91
C GLU A 728 2.31 17.34 -44.10
N LEU A 729 2.22 16.01 -44.02
CA LEU A 729 3.37 15.10 -44.02
C LEU A 729 4.34 15.29 -45.19
N ASP A 730 3.80 15.61 -46.37
CA ASP A 730 4.58 15.76 -47.61
C ASP A 730 4.91 17.24 -47.92
N SER A 731 4.25 18.21 -47.27
CA SER A 731 4.46 19.65 -47.48
C SER A 731 5.41 20.29 -46.47
N VAL A 732 5.48 19.77 -45.24
CA VAL A 732 6.29 20.31 -44.15
C VAL A 732 7.68 19.66 -44.13
N LYS A 733 8.70 20.45 -43.79
CA LYS A 733 10.06 19.91 -43.65
C LYS A 733 10.11 18.93 -42.47
N PRO A 734 10.94 17.88 -42.54
CA PRO A 734 11.00 16.90 -41.46
C PRO A 734 11.28 17.49 -40.07
N ASP A 735 12.14 18.51 -39.99
CA ASP A 735 12.44 19.21 -38.72
C ASP A 735 11.22 19.92 -38.14
N ASP A 736 10.47 20.64 -38.99
CA ASP A 736 9.26 21.36 -38.60
C ASP A 736 8.15 20.38 -38.15
N ALA A 737 8.03 19.23 -38.83
CA ALA A 737 7.07 18.20 -38.45
C ALA A 737 7.37 17.61 -37.06
N VAL A 738 8.65 17.38 -36.75
CA VAL A 738 9.11 16.94 -35.43
C VAL A 738 8.89 18.04 -34.38
N ALA A 739 9.15 19.30 -34.72
CA ALA A 739 8.90 20.43 -33.82
C ALA A 739 7.42 20.55 -33.44
N ILE A 740 6.50 20.41 -34.41
CA ILE A 740 5.05 20.37 -34.18
C ILE A 740 4.69 19.22 -33.23
N MET A 741 5.23 18.02 -33.48
CA MET A 741 4.99 16.87 -32.61
C MET A 741 5.49 17.11 -31.17
N MET A 742 6.69 17.68 -31.01
CA MET A 742 7.28 17.96 -29.69
C MET A 742 6.55 19.06 -28.91
N ALA A 743 5.98 20.03 -29.63
CA ALA A 743 5.22 21.15 -29.08
C ALA A 743 3.77 20.79 -28.75
N HIS A 744 3.24 19.65 -29.23
CA HIS A 744 1.88 19.22 -28.95
C HIS A 744 1.63 19.08 -27.44
N GLN A 745 0.64 19.81 -26.93
CA GLN A 745 0.29 19.88 -25.51
C GLN A 745 -0.87 18.93 -25.17
N ASP A 746 -0.85 18.38 -23.96
CA ASP A 746 -2.00 17.67 -23.39
C ASP A 746 -3.02 18.64 -22.77
N ALA A 747 -4.12 18.09 -22.23
CA ALA A 747 -5.17 18.86 -21.56
C ALA A 747 -4.70 19.66 -20.33
N SER A 748 -3.53 19.33 -19.79
CA SER A 748 -2.89 20.09 -18.72
C SER A 748 -1.97 21.21 -19.22
N GLY A 749 -1.82 21.37 -20.53
CA GLY A 749 -0.94 22.35 -21.16
C GLY A 749 0.52 21.92 -21.23
N VAL A 750 0.82 20.63 -20.98
CA VAL A 750 2.20 20.12 -20.94
C VAL A 750 2.56 19.48 -22.28
N SER A 751 3.63 19.96 -22.91
CA SER A 751 4.13 19.44 -24.19
C SER A 751 4.95 18.15 -24.05
N TRP A 752 5.18 17.43 -25.15
CA TRP A 752 6.10 16.27 -25.14
C TRP A 752 7.51 16.65 -24.70
N HIS A 753 8.01 17.80 -25.15
CA HIS A 753 9.29 18.33 -24.70
C HIS A 753 9.32 18.48 -23.16
N GLN A 754 8.29 19.09 -22.57
CA GLN A 754 8.19 19.24 -21.11
C GLN A 754 7.98 17.92 -20.37
N LYS A 755 7.29 16.93 -20.96
CA LYS A 755 7.12 15.59 -20.37
C LYS A 755 8.45 14.85 -20.27
N PHE A 756 9.29 14.94 -21.31
CA PHE A 756 10.61 14.33 -21.30
C PHE A 756 11.61 15.09 -20.41
N ASP A 757 11.59 16.41 -20.46
CA ASP A 757 12.33 17.27 -19.52
C ASP A 757 12.01 16.90 -18.07
N GLY A 758 10.72 16.88 -17.71
CA GLY A 758 10.26 16.52 -16.38
C GLY A 758 10.66 15.09 -15.97
N PHE A 759 10.72 14.14 -16.92
CA PHE A 759 11.20 12.79 -16.64
C PHE A 759 12.72 12.73 -16.43
N ILE A 760 13.52 13.49 -17.17
CA ILE A 760 14.97 13.55 -16.93
C ILE A 760 15.25 14.22 -15.59
N ARG A 761 14.60 15.35 -15.29
CA ARG A 761 14.65 16.01 -13.98
C ARG A 761 14.23 15.09 -12.86
N LEU A 762 13.23 14.24 -13.09
CA LEU A 762 12.83 13.23 -12.12
C LEU A 762 13.97 12.25 -11.80
N LEU A 763 14.66 11.77 -12.83
CA LEU A 763 15.78 10.84 -12.68
C LEU A 763 16.99 11.50 -12.02
N THR A 764 17.25 12.79 -12.29
CA THR A 764 18.44 13.50 -11.79
C THR A 764 18.22 14.15 -10.43
N GLU A 765 17.09 14.81 -10.20
CA GLU A 765 16.80 15.64 -9.02
C GLU A 765 15.98 14.91 -7.94
N CYS A 766 15.11 13.98 -8.35
CA CYS A 766 14.08 13.44 -7.45
C CYS A 766 14.26 11.96 -7.10
N CYS A 767 15.15 11.24 -7.78
CA CYS A 767 15.32 9.80 -7.61
C CYS A 767 16.68 9.45 -7.03
N SER A 768 16.68 8.47 -6.13
CA SER A 768 17.92 7.84 -5.70
C SER A 768 18.57 7.03 -6.81
N SER A 769 19.85 6.68 -6.62
CA SER A 769 20.61 5.86 -7.58
C SER A 769 19.89 4.56 -7.96
N ASP A 770 19.40 3.81 -6.96
CA ASP A 770 18.64 2.56 -7.16
C ASP A 770 17.24 2.80 -7.77
N GLU A 771 16.57 3.89 -7.39
CA GLU A 771 15.27 4.28 -7.97
C GLU A 771 15.42 4.58 -9.46
N ARG A 772 16.45 5.34 -9.84
CA ARG A 772 16.74 5.73 -11.22
C ARG A 772 16.87 4.51 -12.12
N GLN A 773 17.69 3.54 -11.69
CA GLN A 773 17.87 2.29 -12.43
C GLN A 773 16.56 1.52 -12.56
N SER A 774 15.77 1.45 -11.48
CA SER A 774 14.47 0.79 -11.47
C SER A 774 13.45 1.45 -12.41
N TYR A 775 13.47 2.78 -12.56
CA TYR A 775 12.63 3.52 -13.49
C TYR A 775 13.04 3.28 -14.95
N LEU A 776 14.34 3.32 -15.23
CA LEU A 776 14.88 3.03 -16.56
C LEU A 776 14.53 1.60 -16.99
N GLU A 777 14.79 0.60 -16.13
CA GLU A 777 14.45 -0.80 -16.39
C GLU A 777 12.95 -1.02 -16.62
N ALA A 778 12.11 -0.34 -15.85
CA ALA A 778 10.67 -0.39 -16.05
C ALA A 778 10.29 0.17 -17.42
N ALA A 779 10.80 1.35 -17.79
CA ALA A 779 10.51 2.00 -19.06
C ALA A 779 10.98 1.18 -20.29
N ILE A 780 12.18 0.57 -20.21
CA ILE A 780 12.73 -0.29 -21.28
C ILE A 780 11.86 -1.54 -21.49
N ARG A 781 11.44 -2.18 -20.39
CA ARG A 781 10.67 -3.43 -20.43
C ARG A 781 9.20 -3.23 -20.81
N THR A 782 8.67 -2.01 -20.77
CA THR A 782 7.27 -1.74 -21.12
C THR A 782 7.00 -1.93 -22.60
N GLN A 783 6.46 -3.09 -23.01
CA GLN A 783 6.10 -3.40 -24.41
C GLN A 783 5.30 -2.26 -25.07
N THR A 784 5.64 -1.89 -26.30
CA THR A 784 5.00 -0.79 -27.07
C THR A 784 4.22 -1.28 -28.29
N GLY A 785 3.95 -2.58 -28.38
CA GLY A 785 3.18 -3.22 -29.46
C GLY A 785 1.80 -3.71 -29.00
N ALA A 786 0.93 -4.06 -29.94
CA ALA A 786 -0.33 -4.73 -29.63
C ALA A 786 -0.05 -6.10 -28.99
N ILE A 787 -0.60 -6.34 -27.80
CA ILE A 787 -0.53 -7.65 -27.16
C ILE A 787 -1.77 -8.41 -27.62
N ARG A 788 -1.58 -9.35 -28.54
CA ARG A 788 -2.54 -10.44 -28.71
C ARG A 788 -2.51 -11.23 -27.42
N VAL A 789 -3.67 -11.38 -26.76
CA VAL A 789 -3.81 -12.32 -25.66
C VAL A 789 -3.73 -13.70 -26.29
N GLU A 790 -2.52 -14.25 -26.38
CA GLU A 790 -2.37 -15.70 -26.47
C GLU A 790 -2.78 -16.27 -25.12
N ALA A 791 -3.57 -17.33 -25.15
CA ALA A 791 -4.03 -18.03 -23.97
C ALA A 791 -2.83 -18.30 -23.05
N ASN A 792 -2.76 -17.65 -21.89
CA ASN A 792 -1.87 -18.13 -20.85
C ASN A 792 -2.51 -19.43 -20.34
N ASP A 793 -1.76 -20.52 -20.40
CA ASP A 793 -2.14 -21.91 -20.11
C ASP A 793 -2.70 -22.19 -18.69
N ASP A 794 -2.90 -21.17 -17.85
CA ASP A 794 -3.31 -21.33 -16.43
C ASP A 794 -4.74 -20.84 -16.11
N GLU A 795 -5.49 -20.29 -17.07
CA GLU A 795 -6.85 -19.79 -16.79
C GLU A 795 -7.88 -20.29 -17.83
N GLY A 796 -8.57 -21.38 -17.49
CA GLY A 796 -9.49 -22.11 -18.36
C GLY A 796 -10.83 -21.44 -18.61
N ASP A 797 -10.88 -20.42 -19.47
CA ASP A 797 -12.12 -19.97 -20.11
C ASP A 797 -11.92 -19.83 -21.63
N GLU A 798 -12.50 -20.77 -22.40
CA GLU A 798 -12.32 -20.95 -23.85
C GLU A 798 -12.94 -19.83 -24.73
N SER A 799 -13.57 -18.79 -24.15
CA SER A 799 -14.42 -17.84 -24.90
C SER A 799 -13.82 -16.48 -25.25
N ASP A 800 -12.62 -16.14 -24.76
CA ASP A 800 -11.99 -14.82 -25.00
C ASP A 800 -10.87 -14.87 -26.07
N SER A 801 -10.79 -15.99 -26.80
CA SER A 801 -9.80 -16.25 -27.85
C SER A 801 -10.08 -15.39 -29.10
N GLY A 802 -9.49 -14.19 -29.15
CA GLY A 802 -9.43 -13.38 -30.38
C GLY A 802 -9.37 -11.86 -30.22
N ARG A 803 -9.49 -11.30 -29.00
CA ARG A 803 -9.51 -9.84 -28.81
C ARG A 803 -8.11 -9.27 -28.61
N VAL A 804 -7.75 -8.28 -29.43
CA VAL A 804 -6.48 -7.55 -29.36
C VAL A 804 -6.53 -6.60 -28.16
N THR A 805 -5.49 -6.59 -27.33
CA THR A 805 -5.35 -5.60 -26.25
C THR A 805 -4.19 -4.66 -26.53
N LEU A 806 -4.38 -3.37 -26.27
CA LEU A 806 -3.35 -2.37 -26.51
C LEU A 806 -2.37 -2.29 -25.33
N ALA A 807 -1.09 -2.06 -25.62
CA ALA A 807 -0.09 -1.81 -24.59
C ALA A 807 -0.42 -0.59 -23.71
N ASN A 808 -1.16 0.39 -24.26
CA ASN A 808 -1.62 1.59 -23.57
C ASN A 808 -2.51 1.29 -22.35
N VAL A 809 -3.18 0.13 -22.34
CA VAL A 809 -4.15 -0.26 -21.31
C VAL A 809 -3.63 -1.49 -20.57
N GLN A 810 -3.23 -1.29 -19.32
CA GLN A 810 -2.73 -2.37 -18.46
C GLN A 810 -3.66 -2.60 -17.28
N VAL A 811 -3.68 -3.85 -16.80
CA VAL A 811 -4.47 -4.25 -15.64
C VAL A 811 -3.56 -4.82 -14.58
N ALA A 812 -3.82 -4.45 -13.33
CA ALA A 812 -3.09 -4.99 -12.19
C ALA A 812 -4.06 -5.50 -11.12
N MET A 813 -4.10 -6.83 -10.95
CA MET A 813 -5.05 -7.58 -10.10
C MET A 813 -4.31 -8.31 -8.97
N GLY A 814 -5.06 -8.90 -8.03
CA GLY A 814 -4.50 -9.72 -6.96
C GLY A 814 -3.60 -10.87 -7.43
N THR A 815 -3.93 -11.50 -8.56
CA THR A 815 -3.14 -12.59 -9.18
C THR A 815 -1.86 -12.13 -9.87
N THR A 816 -1.70 -10.82 -10.12
CA THR A 816 -0.50 -10.29 -10.77
C THR A 816 0.71 -10.45 -9.84
N ARG A 817 1.76 -11.16 -10.32
CA ARG A 817 3.02 -11.36 -9.59
C ARG A 817 3.56 -10.02 -9.06
N ARG A 818 4.10 -10.03 -7.84
CA ARG A 818 4.57 -8.83 -7.11
C ARG A 818 5.59 -8.00 -7.91
N GLU A 819 6.52 -8.66 -8.60
CA GLU A 819 7.53 -7.99 -9.44
C GLU A 819 6.93 -7.30 -10.67
N ALA A 820 6.03 -8.00 -11.37
CA ALA A 820 5.35 -7.45 -12.55
C ALA A 820 4.50 -6.22 -12.17
N ARG A 821 3.84 -6.29 -11.03
CA ARG A 821 3.09 -5.20 -10.41
C ARG A 821 3.96 -4.00 -10.08
N ALA A 822 5.08 -4.20 -9.38
CA ALA A 822 6.01 -3.11 -9.05
C ALA A 822 6.56 -2.43 -10.31
N ARG A 823 6.87 -3.21 -11.36
CA ARG A 823 7.30 -2.69 -12.66
C ARG A 823 6.22 -1.85 -13.33
N LEU A 824 4.96 -2.33 -13.37
CA LEU A 824 3.83 -1.59 -13.95
C LEU A 824 3.60 -0.24 -13.25
N MET A 825 3.71 -0.20 -11.92
CA MET A 825 3.58 1.05 -11.14
C MET A 825 4.67 2.06 -11.45
N ARG A 826 5.92 1.61 -11.59
CA ARG A 826 7.03 2.47 -11.98
C ARG A 826 6.84 3.00 -13.39
N ALA A 827 6.44 2.13 -14.33
CA ALA A 827 6.14 2.50 -15.70
C ALA A 827 5.01 3.56 -15.79
N PHE A 828 3.93 3.40 -15.02
CA PHE A 828 2.84 4.37 -14.98
C PHE A 828 3.28 5.76 -14.45
N ASN A 829 4.24 5.80 -13.53
CA ASN A 829 4.90 7.03 -13.05
C ASN A 829 5.99 7.59 -13.97
N THR A 830 6.03 7.17 -15.23
CA THR A 830 6.85 7.76 -16.29
C THR A 830 5.94 8.43 -17.32
N PRO A 831 6.44 9.27 -18.25
CA PRO A 831 5.62 9.78 -19.34
C PRO A 831 5.24 8.69 -20.37
N PHE A 832 5.75 7.46 -20.23
CA PHE A 832 5.56 6.35 -21.16
C PHE A 832 4.38 5.45 -20.77
N PHE A 833 4.13 4.36 -21.52
CA PHE A 833 3.04 3.45 -21.22
C PHE A 833 3.16 2.77 -19.84
N PRO A 834 2.04 2.32 -19.25
CA PRO A 834 0.67 2.51 -19.74
C PRO A 834 0.15 3.95 -19.58
N ASP A 835 -0.75 4.35 -20.48
CA ASP A 835 -1.53 5.59 -20.35
C ASP A 835 -2.70 5.37 -19.39
N ILE A 836 -3.26 4.16 -19.41
CA ILE A 836 -4.44 3.77 -18.65
C ILE A 836 -4.09 2.56 -17.81
N LEU A 837 -4.28 2.70 -16.50
CA LEU A 837 -4.05 1.62 -15.54
C LEU A 837 -5.35 1.28 -14.82
N VAL A 838 -5.85 0.06 -15.04
CA VAL A 838 -7.00 -0.48 -14.32
C VAL A 838 -6.49 -1.34 -13.16
N CYS A 839 -6.89 -1.00 -11.94
CA CYS A 839 -6.42 -1.63 -10.71
C CYS A 839 -7.57 -2.20 -9.89
N SER A 840 -7.33 -3.36 -9.27
CA SER A 840 -8.17 -3.82 -8.16
C SER A 840 -7.74 -3.23 -6.81
N GLN A 841 -8.49 -3.54 -5.75
CA GLN A 841 -8.19 -3.11 -4.38
C GLN A 841 -6.79 -3.50 -3.90
N VAL A 842 -6.12 -4.47 -4.53
CA VAL A 842 -4.76 -4.88 -4.15
C VAL A 842 -3.70 -3.80 -4.48
N MET A 843 -4.09 -2.70 -5.15
CA MET A 843 -3.30 -1.46 -5.29
C MET A 843 -3.80 -0.31 -4.43
N GLY A 844 -4.82 -0.55 -3.62
CA GLY A 844 -5.42 0.44 -2.72
C GLY A 844 -4.51 0.83 -1.56
N GLU A 845 -3.42 0.10 -1.32
CA GLU A 845 -2.46 0.28 -0.23
C GLU A 845 -1.01 0.33 -0.70
N GLY A 846 -0.14 1.04 0.03
CA GLY A 846 1.32 1.03 -0.17
C GLY A 846 1.92 1.66 -1.44
N VAL A 847 1.13 2.00 -2.47
CA VAL A 847 1.65 2.39 -3.80
C VAL A 847 1.56 3.90 -4.08
N ASP A 848 2.47 4.39 -4.93
CA ASP A 848 2.61 5.77 -5.40
C ASP A 848 2.32 5.80 -6.92
N LEU A 849 1.38 6.63 -7.41
CA LEU A 849 0.97 6.71 -8.83
C LEU A 849 0.81 8.17 -9.34
N GLN A 850 1.30 9.15 -8.57
CA GLN A 850 0.95 10.56 -8.67
C GLN A 850 1.70 11.37 -9.75
N ARG A 851 2.83 10.88 -10.26
CA ARG A 851 3.81 11.74 -10.96
C ARG A 851 3.34 12.25 -12.32
N PHE A 852 2.66 11.42 -13.10
CA PHE A 852 2.18 11.75 -14.45
C PHE A 852 0.66 11.59 -14.61
N CYS A 853 -0.07 11.40 -13.51
CA CYS A 853 -1.52 11.18 -13.52
C CYS A 853 -2.21 12.10 -12.50
N ARG A 854 -3.34 12.69 -12.90
CA ARG A 854 -4.22 13.52 -12.06
C ARG A 854 -5.70 13.12 -12.12
N HIS A 855 -6.02 12.06 -12.86
CA HIS A 855 -7.39 11.60 -13.08
C HIS A 855 -7.58 10.20 -12.46
N VAL A 856 -8.51 10.09 -11.51
CA VAL A 856 -8.88 8.81 -10.89
C VAL A 856 -10.37 8.54 -11.04
N ILE A 857 -10.71 7.39 -11.59
CA ILE A 857 -12.09 6.92 -11.72
C ILE A 857 -12.30 5.76 -10.74
N HIS A 858 -13.20 5.94 -9.77
CA HIS A 858 -13.66 4.85 -8.93
C HIS A 858 -14.88 4.22 -9.59
N HIS A 859 -14.63 3.27 -10.49
CA HIS A 859 -15.70 2.58 -11.20
C HIS A 859 -16.61 1.84 -10.23
N ASP A 860 -16.05 1.18 -9.22
CA ASP A 860 -16.82 0.57 -8.14
C ASP A 860 -16.73 1.41 -6.86
N LEU A 861 -17.90 1.76 -6.33
CA LEU A 861 -18.03 2.50 -5.07
C LEU A 861 -17.88 1.56 -3.89
N ASP A 862 -17.44 2.10 -2.76
CA ASP A 862 -17.35 1.39 -1.49
C ASP A 862 -18.33 2.02 -0.49
N TRP A 863 -18.95 1.18 0.34
CA TRP A 863 -19.78 1.66 1.45
C TRP A 863 -18.97 2.47 2.47
N ASN A 864 -17.66 2.28 2.49
CA ASN A 864 -16.72 2.95 3.37
C ASN A 864 -15.97 4.10 2.64
N PRO A 865 -16.24 5.37 2.97
CA PRO A 865 -15.60 6.52 2.32
C PRO A 865 -14.07 6.52 2.44
N SER A 866 -13.56 5.93 3.52
CA SER A 866 -12.13 5.80 3.73
C SER A 866 -11.42 5.00 2.65
N THR A 867 -12.05 3.97 2.08
CA THR A 867 -11.42 3.17 1.04
C THR A 867 -11.23 4.03 -0.22
N ILE A 868 -12.20 4.89 -0.53
CA ILE A 868 -12.12 5.85 -1.65
C ILE A 868 -11.06 6.91 -1.37
N GLU A 869 -10.97 7.40 -0.13
CA GLU A 869 -9.93 8.35 0.27
C GLU A 869 -8.52 7.76 0.14
N GLN A 870 -8.32 6.51 0.57
CA GLN A 870 -7.03 5.81 0.44
C GLN A 870 -6.64 5.57 -1.02
N ARG A 871 -7.60 5.28 -1.90
CA ARG A 871 -7.38 5.13 -3.35
C ARG A 871 -7.09 6.47 -4.02
N SER A 872 -7.82 7.52 -3.70
CA SER A 872 -7.56 8.88 -4.21
C SER A 872 -6.20 9.40 -3.71
N GLY A 873 -5.82 9.04 -2.48
CA GLY A 873 -4.50 9.29 -1.89
C GLY A 873 -3.32 8.56 -2.57
N ARG A 874 -3.56 7.74 -3.59
CA ARG A 874 -2.50 7.21 -4.48
C ARG A 874 -2.04 8.23 -5.51
N LEU A 875 -2.91 9.17 -5.89
CA LEU A 875 -2.60 10.32 -6.74
C LEU A 875 -2.37 11.59 -5.91
N ASP A 876 -3.15 11.81 -4.87
CA ASP A 876 -2.99 12.98 -4.02
C ASP A 876 -1.82 12.77 -3.03
N ARG A 877 -0.61 13.07 -3.50
CA ARG A 877 0.65 12.99 -2.76
C ARG A 877 1.54 14.16 -3.13
N LEU A 878 2.54 14.42 -2.29
CA LEU A 878 3.57 15.43 -2.58
C LEU A 878 4.25 15.14 -3.92
N GLY A 879 4.46 16.19 -4.73
CA GLY A 879 5.05 16.07 -6.07
C GLY A 879 4.14 15.41 -7.11
N CYS A 880 2.82 15.49 -6.96
CA CYS A 880 1.89 15.02 -7.99
C CYS A 880 1.84 15.96 -9.20
N LYS A 881 1.44 15.46 -10.38
CA LYS A 881 1.29 16.25 -11.63
C LYS A 881 0.47 17.53 -11.44
N ALA A 882 -0.52 17.49 -10.55
CA ALA A 882 -1.49 18.56 -10.34
C ALA A 882 -1.02 19.66 -9.36
N GLU A 883 0.03 19.41 -8.57
CA GLU A 883 0.41 20.23 -7.42
C GLU A 883 0.64 21.70 -7.78
N GLY A 884 -0.21 22.60 -7.25
CA GLY A 884 -0.14 24.04 -7.47
C GLY A 884 -0.52 24.51 -8.88
N LEU A 885 -0.88 23.59 -9.78
CA LEU A 885 -1.17 23.90 -11.18
C LEU A 885 -2.64 23.67 -11.53
N GLN A 886 -3.23 22.56 -11.07
CA GLN A 886 -4.59 22.12 -11.45
C GLN A 886 -5.22 21.24 -10.35
N PRO A 887 -6.54 21.01 -10.34
CA PRO A 887 -7.14 20.03 -9.43
C PRO A 887 -6.87 18.59 -9.86
N ILE A 888 -6.82 17.69 -8.88
CA ILE A 888 -6.96 16.24 -9.09
C ILE A 888 -8.43 15.94 -9.35
N LYS A 889 -8.75 15.29 -10.47
CA LYS A 889 -10.14 14.96 -10.83
C LYS A 889 -10.51 13.58 -10.34
N VAL A 890 -11.54 13.52 -9.49
CA VAL A 890 -12.08 12.29 -8.89
C VAL A 890 -13.45 12.02 -9.49
N TYR A 891 -13.56 10.93 -10.25
CA TYR A 891 -14.79 10.53 -10.93
C TYR A 891 -15.48 9.39 -10.17
N LEU A 892 -16.77 9.56 -9.90
CA LEU A 892 -17.61 8.60 -9.17
C LEU A 892 -18.86 8.27 -10.01
N PRO A 893 -18.73 7.48 -11.09
CA PRO A 893 -19.88 7.05 -11.87
C PRO A 893 -20.79 6.16 -11.03
N TYR A 894 -22.10 6.38 -11.09
CA TYR A 894 -23.10 5.50 -10.48
C TYR A 894 -24.37 5.42 -11.34
N LEU A 895 -25.06 4.29 -11.34
CA LEU A 895 -26.30 4.07 -12.10
C LEU A 895 -27.55 4.58 -11.35
N ALA A 896 -28.37 5.40 -12.03
CA ALA A 896 -29.65 5.90 -11.50
C ALA A 896 -30.67 4.78 -11.28
N GLY A 897 -31.43 4.87 -10.19
CA GLY A 897 -32.51 3.93 -9.86
C GLY A 897 -32.04 2.53 -9.49
N THR A 898 -30.75 2.35 -9.19
CA THR A 898 -30.15 1.05 -8.84
C THR A 898 -29.57 1.04 -7.43
N ALA A 899 -29.04 -0.11 -6.99
CA ALA A 899 -28.29 -0.21 -5.73
C ALA A 899 -27.07 0.73 -5.69
N ASP A 900 -26.49 1.04 -6.84
CA ASP A 900 -25.33 1.93 -7.00
C ASP A 900 -25.62 3.37 -6.56
N GLU A 901 -26.78 3.93 -6.94
CA GLU A 901 -27.21 5.26 -6.49
C GLU A 901 -27.46 5.29 -4.98
N ARG A 902 -28.02 4.20 -4.42
CA ARG A 902 -28.21 4.08 -2.97
C ARG A 902 -26.86 4.07 -2.26
N GLN A 903 -25.93 3.27 -2.77
CA GLN A 903 -24.57 3.17 -2.23
C GLN A 903 -23.86 4.52 -2.30
N TYR A 904 -23.96 5.23 -3.42
CA TYR A 904 -23.41 6.57 -3.59
C TYR A 904 -23.95 7.58 -2.56
N LYS A 905 -25.27 7.62 -2.35
CA LYS A 905 -25.91 8.54 -1.39
C LYS A 905 -25.46 8.23 0.03
N VAL A 906 -25.52 6.96 0.45
CA VAL A 906 -25.10 6.51 1.78
C VAL A 906 -23.62 6.80 2.00
N MET A 907 -22.75 6.49 1.03
CA MET A 907 -21.32 6.77 1.11
C MET A 907 -21.05 8.28 1.23
N SER A 908 -21.73 9.12 0.43
CA SER A 908 -21.54 10.58 0.46
C SER A 908 -21.98 11.19 1.79
N ASP A 909 -23.08 10.71 2.37
CA ASP A 909 -23.51 11.12 3.71
C ASP A 909 -22.53 10.66 4.79
N ARG A 910 -22.08 9.40 4.71
CA ARG A 910 -21.06 8.86 5.62
C ARG A 910 -19.78 9.67 5.57
N GLU A 911 -19.32 10.10 4.41
CA GLU A 911 -18.09 10.89 4.25
C GLU A 911 -18.16 12.22 5.03
N ARG A 912 -19.30 12.91 4.97
CA ARG A 912 -19.51 14.18 5.69
C ARG A 912 -19.53 13.99 7.20
N TRP A 913 -20.18 12.92 7.66
CA TRP A 913 -20.25 12.57 9.08
C TRP A 913 -18.96 11.95 9.62
N PHE A 914 -18.14 11.35 8.76
CA PHE A 914 -16.85 10.77 9.12
C PHE A 914 -15.84 11.81 9.62
N ARG A 915 -15.96 13.07 9.21
CA ARG A 915 -15.16 14.18 9.75
C ARG A 915 -15.58 14.61 11.16
N VAL A 916 -16.81 14.28 11.57
CA VAL A 916 -17.44 14.74 12.82
C VAL A 916 -17.45 13.63 13.88
N VAL A 917 -17.77 12.40 13.48
CA VAL A 917 -17.90 11.23 14.37
C VAL A 917 -16.67 10.34 14.19
N MET A 918 -15.98 10.03 15.29
CA MET A 918 -14.87 9.07 15.26
C MET A 918 -15.38 7.63 15.10
N GLY A 919 -14.74 6.88 14.20
CA GLY A 919 -14.97 5.45 13.99
C GLY A 919 -15.86 5.16 12.79
N GLN A 920 -15.36 4.36 11.86
CA GLN A 920 -16.12 3.92 10.67
C GLN A 920 -17.39 3.16 11.05
N ASP A 921 -17.28 2.22 11.99
CA ASP A 921 -18.39 1.34 12.39
C ASP A 921 -19.54 2.13 13.02
N GLU A 922 -19.22 3.18 13.78
CA GLU A 922 -20.24 4.03 14.42
C GLU A 922 -20.98 4.87 13.40
N VAL A 923 -20.25 5.48 12.45
CA VAL A 923 -20.87 6.17 11.31
C VAL A 923 -21.72 5.21 10.48
N ALA A 924 -21.24 3.98 10.24
CA ALA A 924 -21.98 2.97 9.50
C ALA A 924 -23.25 2.48 10.22
N ARG A 925 -23.25 2.45 11.56
CA ARG A 925 -24.44 2.17 12.37
C ARG A 925 -25.47 3.31 12.35
N LEU A 926 -25.01 4.56 12.31
CA LEU A 926 -25.90 5.74 12.27
C LEU A 926 -26.53 5.93 10.89
N ILE A 927 -25.77 5.65 9.84
CA ILE A 927 -26.18 5.82 8.44
C ILE A 927 -26.15 4.44 7.81
N THR A 928 -27.28 3.74 7.92
CA THR A 928 -27.44 2.38 7.41
C THR A 928 -27.62 2.37 5.89
N ALA A 929 -27.41 1.21 5.27
CA ALA A 929 -27.70 1.03 3.84
C ALA A 929 -29.18 1.23 3.47
N GLU A 930 -30.08 1.18 4.47
CA GLU A 930 -31.52 1.40 4.33
C GLU A 930 -31.95 2.86 4.61
N SER A 931 -31.01 3.72 5.02
CA SER A 931 -31.31 5.12 5.31
C SER A 931 -31.77 5.84 4.03
N GLY A 932 -32.93 6.50 4.09
CA GLY A 932 -33.43 7.34 2.99
C GLY A 932 -32.57 8.58 2.77
N ALA A 933 -32.78 9.28 1.65
CA ALA A 933 -32.10 10.55 1.37
C ALA A 933 -32.53 11.61 2.39
N GLY A 934 -31.63 11.91 3.34
CA GLY A 934 -31.83 12.97 4.33
C GLY A 934 -31.27 14.31 3.83
N VAL A 935 -31.54 15.38 4.58
CA VAL A 935 -30.95 16.70 4.30
C VAL A 935 -29.42 16.63 4.46
N PRO A 936 -28.63 16.96 3.42
CA PRO A 936 -27.18 16.87 3.48
C PRO A 936 -26.58 17.78 4.57
N LEU A 937 -25.57 17.31 5.30
CA LEU A 937 -24.83 18.14 6.26
C LEU A 937 -23.99 19.22 5.51
N PRO A 938 -24.10 20.51 5.84
CA PRO A 938 -23.24 21.58 5.32
C PRO A 938 -21.75 21.33 5.56
N GLU A 939 -20.91 21.65 4.58
CA GLU A 939 -19.44 21.53 4.72
C GLU A 939 -18.91 22.41 5.85
N ALA A 940 -19.48 23.60 6.04
CA ALA A 940 -19.05 24.52 7.10
C ALA A 940 -19.22 23.93 8.51
N ILE A 941 -20.26 23.11 8.74
CA ILE A 941 -20.45 22.41 10.03
C ILE A 941 -19.44 21.28 10.15
N SER A 942 -19.27 20.50 9.08
CA SER A 942 -18.33 19.38 9.05
C SER A 942 -16.90 19.84 9.35
N ASP A 943 -16.45 20.93 8.73
CA ASP A 943 -15.11 21.49 8.90
C ASP A 943 -14.91 22.13 10.28
N ASP A 944 -15.95 22.74 10.83
CA ASP A 944 -15.90 23.33 12.15
C ASP A 944 -15.93 22.28 13.28
N LEU A 945 -16.63 21.16 13.08
CA LEU A 945 -16.64 20.05 14.02
C LEU A 945 -15.47 19.08 13.83
N ASN A 946 -14.66 19.25 12.79
CA ASN A 946 -13.47 18.44 12.56
C ASN A 946 -12.39 18.75 13.62
N PHE A 947 -11.67 17.72 14.07
CA PHE A 947 -10.57 17.87 15.02
C PHE A 947 -9.35 18.53 14.35
N LYS A 948 -8.93 19.67 14.88
CA LYS A 948 -7.74 20.41 14.44
C LYS A 948 -6.53 20.02 15.30
N LEU A 949 -5.73 19.08 14.81
CA LEU A 949 -4.60 18.48 15.54
C LEU A 949 -3.23 18.78 14.91
N GLY A 950 -3.17 19.75 13.99
CA GLY A 950 -1.93 20.21 13.38
C GLY A 950 -1.09 21.05 14.33
N ILE A 951 0.20 21.16 14.03
CA ILE A 951 1.16 22.01 14.72
C ILE A 951 0.98 23.45 14.20
N GLY A 952 0.93 24.44 15.10
CA GLY A 952 0.83 25.85 14.71
C GLY A 952 -0.58 26.39 14.39
N GLY A 953 -1.64 25.60 14.58
CA GLY A 953 -3.01 26.11 14.54
C GLY A 953 -3.32 26.99 15.75
N TYR A 954 -3.28 28.31 15.55
CA TYR A 954 -3.90 29.34 16.41
C TYR A 954 -5.11 29.94 15.69
#